data_AF-A0A1D6NS47-F1
#
_entry.id   AF-A0A1D6NS47-F1
#
_cell.length_a   1.000
_cell.length_b   1.000
_cell.length_c   1.000
_cell.angle_alpha   90.00
_cell.angle_beta   90.00
_cell.angle_gamma   90.00
#
_symmetry.space_group_name_H-M   'P 1'
#
loop_
_entity.id
_entity.type
_entity.pdbx_description
1 polymer ?
#
loop_
_entity_poly.entity_id
_entity_poly.type
_entity_poly.pdbx_seq_one_letter_code
_entity_poly.pdbx_strand_id
1 'polypeptide(L)'
;MQERDLTIQSLQTKLKSIESQLNEALNASDARSTIGSESASVISSPKITESTADSSSVTKRLEEELAKRDALIEKLHEENEKLFDRLTEKSGLGSAPQASSPSANKPANGQGREIGRSDSSKSRSPDVFASPVSQDKTGNSGAIVKSSNELAKTTPAGEYLTSALMDFDPDQFEGFAAIADGANKLLMLVLAAVIKAGAAREHEILAEIRDAVFSFIRKMEPKKVMDTMLVSRVKILYIRSLLAKSPELQSIKVSPVERFLEKSNTGRSRSSSRGSSPGRSPVHHHGHGSRTALVDEHVHGFKVNIKQEKKSKFSSIVLKLRGIEEETWRQHVTGGKLREITEEAKAFSIGNKALAALFVHTPAGELQRQIRAWLAENFEFLSVTGADAAGGAAGQLELLSTAIMDGWMAGLGTAQPPTTDALGQLLSEYTKRVYTSQLQHLKDIAGTLATEEADDPAHVSKLRSALESVDHKRRKIMQQMRTDTALLTKEEGGSPIRNPLTAAEDARLASLISLDNILKQVKEVIRQSSTGPMRKSKRKALLELLDDLLTQMPSLLDIDHPCAQKQIMEARKVVESLQEDPDDPAPQSNALGEGEVSQWNVLQFNTGTTAPFIIKCGANSSGELVIKADLRVQEPKGGEVIRVVPRPTVLADLSFEEIKGVFEQLPEAVSLLALARTADGTRARYSRLYRTLASKVTALKETVAEMERGGVFKDVR
;
A
#
# COMPACT_ATOMS: atom_id res chain seq x y z
N MET A 1 -25.14 -13.05 81.17
CA MET A 1 -26.17 -12.58 80.21
C MET A 1 -25.52 -11.61 79.25
N GLN A 2 -25.10 -10.42 79.71
CA GLN A 2 -24.39 -9.37 78.95
C GLN A 2 -23.37 -9.86 77.90
N GLU A 3 -22.51 -10.83 78.21
CA GLU A 3 -21.51 -11.34 77.26
C GLU A 3 -22.13 -12.03 76.02
N ARG A 4 -23.27 -12.72 76.19
CA ARG A 4 -24.05 -13.24 75.06
C ARG A 4 -24.70 -12.11 74.28
N ASP A 5 -25.22 -11.08 74.97
CA ASP A 5 -25.89 -9.95 74.34
C ASP A 5 -24.92 -9.11 73.49
N LEU A 6 -23.69 -8.89 73.98
CA LEU A 6 -22.59 -8.28 73.22
C LEU A 6 -22.17 -9.12 72.01
N THR A 7 -22.14 -10.45 72.16
CA THR A 7 -21.86 -11.35 71.04
C THR A 7 -22.96 -11.29 69.98
N ILE A 8 -24.23 -11.23 70.39
CA ILE A 8 -25.39 -11.07 69.49
C ILE A 8 -25.34 -9.71 68.78
N GLN A 9 -25.03 -8.60 69.46
CA GLN A 9 -24.83 -7.29 68.82
C GLN A 9 -23.68 -7.30 67.79
N SER A 10 -22.56 -7.98 68.10
CA SER A 10 -21.43 -8.14 67.17
C SER A 10 -21.83 -8.95 65.93
N LEU A 11 -22.64 -10.00 66.10
CA LEU A 11 -23.15 -10.80 64.97
C LEU A 11 -24.19 -10.04 64.15
N GLN A 12 -25.08 -9.27 64.78
CA GLN A 12 -26.07 -8.43 64.07
C GLN A 12 -25.42 -7.30 63.27
N THR A 13 -24.37 -6.67 63.79
CA THR A 13 -23.60 -5.64 63.05
C THR A 13 -22.81 -6.25 61.89
N LYS A 14 -22.23 -7.45 62.06
CA LYS A 14 -21.61 -8.19 60.95
C LYS A 14 -22.62 -8.60 59.88
N LEU A 15 -23.82 -9.07 60.26
CA LEU A 15 -24.89 -9.40 59.32
C LEU A 15 -25.29 -8.19 58.47
N LYS A 16 -25.54 -7.03 59.09
CA LYS A 16 -25.86 -5.79 58.36
C LYS A 16 -24.75 -5.34 57.40
N SER A 17 -23.47 -5.52 57.78
CA SER A 17 -22.32 -5.20 56.92
C SER A 17 -22.24 -6.13 55.70
N ILE A 18 -22.50 -7.42 55.88
CA ILE A 18 -22.55 -8.40 54.77
C ILE A 18 -23.77 -8.13 53.87
N GLU A 19 -24.91 -7.78 54.45
CA GLU A 19 -26.14 -7.44 53.72
C GLU A 19 -25.95 -6.17 52.87
N SER A 20 -25.27 -5.13 53.39
CA SER A 20 -24.95 -3.94 52.57
C SER A 20 -23.95 -4.25 51.46
N GLN A 21 -22.91 -5.05 51.73
CA GLN A 21 -21.94 -5.47 50.70
C GLN A 21 -22.58 -6.33 49.61
N LEU A 22 -23.52 -7.22 49.96
CA LEU A 22 -24.27 -8.02 48.99
C LEU A 22 -25.17 -7.15 48.11
N ASN A 23 -25.86 -6.17 48.71
CA ASN A 23 -26.72 -5.25 47.99
C ASN A 23 -25.91 -4.31 47.06
N GLU A 24 -24.74 -3.87 47.49
CA GLU A 24 -23.82 -3.07 46.67
C GLU A 24 -23.25 -3.90 45.49
N ALA A 25 -22.89 -5.16 45.72
CA ALA A 25 -22.44 -6.08 44.66
C ALA A 25 -23.53 -6.43 43.64
N LEU A 26 -24.79 -6.60 44.08
CA LEU A 26 -25.93 -6.81 43.19
C LEU A 26 -26.15 -5.61 42.27
N ASN A 27 -26.25 -4.41 42.83
CA ASN A 27 -26.42 -3.16 42.06
C ASN A 27 -25.23 -2.89 41.11
N ALA A 28 -24.00 -3.27 41.49
CA ALA A 28 -22.84 -3.17 40.62
C ALA A 28 -22.86 -4.18 39.45
N SER A 29 -23.61 -5.28 39.56
CA SER A 29 -23.72 -6.31 38.51
C SER A 29 -24.77 -5.96 37.45
N ASP A 30 -25.92 -5.38 37.84
CA ASP A 30 -26.99 -4.98 36.91
C ASP A 30 -26.55 -3.85 35.97
N ALA A 31 -25.65 -2.98 36.42
CA ALA A 31 -25.06 -1.91 35.61
C ALA A 31 -24.21 -2.40 34.42
N ARG A 32 -23.96 -3.72 34.29
CA ARG A 32 -23.12 -4.31 33.23
C ARG A 32 -23.87 -5.25 32.28
N SER A 33 -25.18 -5.41 32.43
CA SER A 33 -25.98 -6.33 31.61
C SER A 33 -26.70 -5.64 30.44
N THR A 34 -25.94 -5.22 29.42
CA THR A 34 -26.43 -5.08 28.03
C THR A 34 -25.27 -5.20 27.05
N ILE A 35 -25.39 -6.15 26.09
CA ILE A 35 -24.42 -6.45 25.00
C ILE A 35 -23.09 -7.06 25.52
N GLY A 36 -22.72 -8.31 25.23
CA GLY A 36 -23.38 -9.42 24.51
C GLY A 36 -22.50 -10.68 24.60
N SER A 37 -23.11 -11.87 24.65
CA SER A 37 -22.43 -13.14 24.97
C SER A 37 -21.60 -13.74 23.83
N GLU A 38 -20.52 -14.46 24.16
CA GLU A 38 -20.45 -15.91 23.93
C GLU A 38 -19.29 -16.62 24.68
N SER A 39 -19.67 -17.60 25.51
CA SER A 39 -19.02 -18.91 25.72
C SER A 39 -17.50 -19.04 25.98
N ALA A 40 -17.12 -19.27 27.25
CA ALA A 40 -16.82 -20.63 27.75
C ALA A 40 -16.35 -20.61 29.23
N SER A 41 -16.91 -21.48 30.07
CA SER A 41 -16.51 -21.66 31.47
C SER A 41 -15.47 -22.77 31.64
N VAL A 42 -14.49 -22.56 32.53
CA VAL A 42 -13.77 -23.65 33.21
C VAL A 42 -13.63 -23.32 34.69
N ILE A 43 -13.90 -24.33 35.52
CA ILE A 43 -14.04 -24.27 36.98
C ILE A 43 -12.69 -24.53 37.66
N SER A 44 -12.35 -23.76 38.69
CA SER A 44 -11.55 -24.27 39.82
C SER A 44 -11.64 -23.34 41.05
N SER A 45 -11.89 -23.96 42.22
CA SER A 45 -12.13 -23.28 43.51
C SER A 45 -10.83 -23.25 44.37
N PRO A 46 -10.82 -22.85 45.68
CA PRO A 46 -10.00 -21.70 46.08
C PRO A 46 -8.96 -21.98 47.18
N LYS A 47 -7.87 -21.17 47.27
CA LYS A 47 -7.20 -20.94 48.57
C LYS A 47 -6.23 -19.74 48.65
N ILE A 48 -6.12 -19.23 49.89
CA ILE A 48 -5.11 -18.34 50.49
C ILE A 48 -5.23 -16.85 50.14
N THR A 49 -5.86 -16.13 51.06
CA THR A 49 -5.81 -14.67 51.23
C THR A 49 -4.66 -14.28 52.14
N GLU A 50 -3.57 -13.77 51.58
CA GLU A 50 -2.56 -12.95 52.27
C GLU A 50 -1.85 -12.09 51.21
N SER A 51 -1.59 -10.80 51.50
CA SER A 51 -0.97 -9.75 50.65
C SER A 51 -1.84 -8.69 49.92
N THR A 52 -3.18 -8.74 49.96
CA THR A 52 -4.03 -7.81 49.16
C THR A 52 -3.92 -6.33 49.57
N ALA A 53 -3.52 -6.04 50.82
CA ALA A 53 -3.45 -4.67 51.34
C ALA A 53 -2.27 -3.86 50.76
N ASP A 54 -1.07 -4.46 50.68
CA ASP A 54 0.11 -3.77 50.16
C ASP A 54 0.01 -3.54 48.65
N SER A 55 -0.58 -4.49 47.91
CA SER A 55 -0.74 -4.41 46.46
C SER A 55 -1.46 -3.15 46.01
N SER A 56 -2.53 -2.72 46.68
CA SER A 56 -3.29 -1.52 46.27
C SER A 56 -2.51 -0.21 46.50
N SER A 57 -1.64 -0.18 47.51
CA SER A 57 -0.76 0.97 47.78
C SER A 57 0.37 1.07 46.74
N VAL A 58 0.89 -0.07 46.30
CA VAL A 58 1.94 -0.16 45.26
C VAL A 58 1.37 0.18 43.89
N THR A 59 0.17 -0.30 43.53
CA THR A 59 -0.48 0.08 42.27
C THR A 59 -0.78 1.58 42.21
N LYS A 60 -1.26 2.17 43.32
CA LYS A 60 -1.53 3.62 43.35
C LYS A 60 -0.26 4.46 43.22
N ARG A 61 0.86 4.05 43.85
CA ARG A 61 2.17 4.72 43.64
C ARG A 61 2.68 4.58 42.21
N LEU A 62 2.44 3.43 41.55
CA LEU A 62 2.77 3.22 40.14
C LEU A 62 1.95 4.13 39.22
N GLU A 63 0.66 4.29 39.50
CA GLU A 63 -0.25 5.17 38.76
C GLU A 63 0.15 6.66 38.93
N GLU A 64 0.48 7.09 40.15
CA GLU A 64 1.01 8.44 40.42
C GLU A 64 2.38 8.69 39.75
N GLU A 65 3.26 7.69 39.65
CA GLU A 65 4.53 7.80 38.92
C GLU A 65 4.36 7.78 37.39
N LEU A 66 3.39 7.05 36.85
CA LEU A 66 3.05 7.09 35.43
C LEU A 66 2.50 8.47 35.06
N ALA A 67 1.54 9.00 35.82
CA ALA A 67 0.99 10.34 35.60
C ALA A 67 2.08 11.45 35.63
N LYS A 68 3.09 11.34 36.51
CA LYS A 68 4.24 12.26 36.52
C LYS A 68 5.13 12.12 35.28
N ARG A 69 5.32 10.89 34.77
CA ARG A 69 6.09 10.64 33.53
C ARG A 69 5.37 11.19 32.33
N ASP A 70 4.06 11.00 32.23
CA ASP A 70 3.25 11.52 31.13
C ASP A 70 3.26 13.06 31.11
N ALA A 71 3.10 13.71 32.28
CA ALA A 71 3.24 15.17 32.40
C ALA A 71 4.66 15.68 32.06
N LEU A 72 5.71 14.91 32.36
CA LEU A 72 7.08 15.24 31.96
C LEU A 72 7.29 15.09 30.45
N ILE A 73 6.71 14.05 29.85
CA ILE A 73 6.73 13.80 28.40
C ILE A 73 6.02 14.94 27.66
N GLU A 74 4.83 15.34 28.09
CA GLU A 74 4.07 16.47 27.53
C GLU A 74 4.88 17.78 27.59
N LYS A 75 5.47 18.09 28.75
CA LYS A 75 6.34 19.27 28.91
C LYS A 75 7.59 19.22 28.02
N LEU A 76 8.17 18.03 27.81
CA LEU A 76 9.28 17.82 26.87
C LEU A 76 8.84 18.00 25.42
N HIS A 77 7.61 17.59 25.06
CA HIS A 77 7.05 17.87 23.74
C HIS A 77 6.88 19.38 23.52
N GLU A 78 6.29 20.11 24.48
CA GLU A 78 6.17 21.56 24.40
C GLU A 78 7.53 22.28 24.28
N GLU A 79 8.56 21.87 25.03
CA GLU A 79 9.89 22.48 24.91
C GLU A 79 10.56 22.16 23.57
N ASN A 80 10.38 20.93 23.05
CA ASN A 80 10.87 20.56 21.72
C ASN A 80 10.16 21.34 20.60
N GLU A 81 8.86 21.58 20.72
CA GLU A 81 8.08 22.39 19.76
C GLU A 81 8.54 23.86 19.80
N LYS A 82 8.69 24.45 20.99
CA LYS A 82 9.25 25.81 21.18
C LYS A 82 10.71 25.94 20.71
N LEU A 83 11.49 24.85 20.71
CA LEU A 83 12.84 24.80 20.12
C LEU A 83 12.77 24.67 18.60
N PHE A 84 11.83 23.90 18.07
CA PHE A 84 11.60 23.73 16.64
C PHE A 84 11.16 25.05 15.99
N ASP A 85 10.21 25.77 16.59
CA ASP A 85 9.79 27.10 16.13
C ASP A 85 10.98 28.07 16.11
N ARG A 86 11.76 28.13 17.21
CA ARG A 86 12.95 28.99 17.30
C ARG A 86 14.06 28.65 16.31
N LEU A 87 14.14 27.41 15.84
CA LEU A 87 15.06 27.01 14.76
C LEU A 87 14.49 27.36 13.39
N THR A 88 13.18 27.17 13.19
CA THR A 88 12.48 27.36 11.92
C THR A 88 12.32 28.84 11.57
N GLU A 89 11.96 29.70 12.53
CA GLU A 89 11.98 31.16 12.37
C GLU A 89 13.37 31.68 12.01
N LYS A 90 14.43 31.08 12.58
CA LYS A 90 15.82 31.47 12.33
C LYS A 90 16.34 31.05 10.95
N SER A 91 15.69 30.08 10.30
CA SER A 91 15.94 29.70 8.90
C SER A 91 15.10 30.47 7.88
N GLY A 92 14.11 31.28 8.31
CA GLY A 92 13.21 32.01 7.41
C GLY A 92 13.83 33.25 6.72
N LEU A 93 15.04 33.66 7.09
CA LEU A 93 15.73 34.84 6.56
C LEU A 93 16.95 34.46 5.73
N GLY A 94 16.70 33.96 4.52
CA GLY A 94 17.74 33.69 3.53
C GLY A 94 18.15 34.96 2.77
N SER A 95 19.38 35.44 3.01
CA SER A 95 20.12 36.23 2.02
C SER A 95 21.62 35.99 2.14
N ALA A 96 22.22 35.52 1.06
CA ALA A 96 23.65 35.40 0.82
C ALA A 96 23.96 36.19 -0.49
N PRO A 97 25.21 36.57 -0.81
CA PRO A 97 26.48 36.07 -0.23
C PRO A 97 27.54 37.16 0.07
N GLN A 98 28.57 36.83 0.88
CA GLN A 98 29.97 36.78 0.41
C GLN A 98 30.97 36.33 1.50
N ALA A 99 32.15 35.96 1.02
CA ALA A 99 33.28 35.34 1.71
C ALA A 99 33.77 36.02 3.01
N SER A 100 34.22 35.21 3.97
CA SER A 100 35.61 35.19 4.48
C SER A 100 35.75 34.19 5.65
N SER A 101 36.82 33.41 5.67
CA SER A 101 37.26 32.70 6.89
C SER A 101 37.73 33.71 7.95
N PRO A 102 37.69 33.36 9.25
CA PRO A 102 38.96 33.47 9.98
C PRO A 102 39.22 32.40 11.05
N SER A 103 40.51 32.26 11.34
CA SER A 103 41.06 31.51 12.47
C SER A 103 41.11 32.39 13.75
N ALA A 104 41.10 31.73 14.90
CA ALA A 104 41.70 32.10 16.20
C ALA A 104 41.53 33.51 16.81
N ASN A 105 41.02 33.51 18.05
CA ASN A 105 41.42 34.32 19.21
C ASN A 105 41.27 35.86 19.21
N LYS A 106 40.43 36.33 20.16
CA LYS A 106 40.74 37.26 21.29
C LYS A 106 39.62 38.30 21.50
N PRO A 107 39.19 38.60 22.75
CA PRO A 107 38.03 39.45 23.02
C PRO A 107 38.38 40.94 23.24
N ALA A 108 37.46 41.85 22.90
CA ALA A 108 37.47 43.23 23.37
C ALA A 108 36.04 43.82 23.48
N ASN A 109 35.82 44.54 24.58
CA ASN A 109 34.62 45.22 25.03
C ASN A 109 34.33 46.53 24.25
N GLY A 110 33.07 47.01 24.18
CA GLY A 110 32.81 48.36 23.60
C GLY A 110 31.33 48.70 23.31
N GLN A 111 30.79 49.66 24.07
CA GLN A 111 29.41 50.16 24.09
C GLN A 111 28.91 50.92 22.85
N GLY A 112 27.58 51.03 22.72
CA GLY A 112 26.87 52.23 22.23
C GLY A 112 26.07 52.06 20.93
N ARG A 113 24.92 52.69 20.68
CA ARG A 113 23.86 53.37 21.47
C ARG A 113 22.84 53.88 20.42
N GLU A 114 21.55 53.60 20.63
CA GLU A 114 20.30 54.32 20.26
C GLU A 114 20.16 55.29 19.06
N ILE A 115 18.88 55.55 18.71
CA ILE A 115 18.30 56.61 17.84
C ILE A 115 18.14 56.18 16.37
N GLY A 116 16.96 56.23 15.72
CA GLY A 116 15.59 56.55 16.18
C GLY A 116 14.73 57.22 15.09
N ARG A 117 13.39 57.15 15.19
CA ARG A 117 12.34 57.81 14.32
C ARG A 117 12.20 57.27 12.87
N SER A 118 11.14 57.50 12.06
CA SER A 118 9.67 57.75 12.20
C SER A 118 9.10 58.00 10.76
N ASP A 119 7.82 57.90 10.36
CA ASP A 119 6.55 57.47 10.96
C ASP A 119 5.46 57.18 9.88
N SER A 120 4.33 56.55 10.24
CA SER A 120 3.03 56.51 9.50
C SER A 120 3.01 55.79 8.10
N SER A 121 1.89 55.28 7.55
CA SER A 121 0.45 55.39 7.88
C SER A 121 -0.42 54.20 7.39
N LYS A 122 -1.43 53.81 8.20
CA LYS A 122 -2.77 53.20 7.89
C LYS A 122 -3.04 52.65 6.47
N SER A 123 -3.65 51.47 6.27
CA SER A 123 -5.11 51.28 6.51
C SER A 123 -5.70 49.84 6.39
N ARG A 124 -6.67 49.54 7.27
CA ARG A 124 -7.89 48.69 7.13
C ARG A 124 -7.82 47.15 6.93
N SER A 125 -8.10 46.46 8.04
CA SER A 125 -8.95 45.26 8.25
C SER A 125 -10.38 45.41 7.64
N PRO A 126 -11.23 44.34 7.49
CA PRO A 126 -11.53 43.33 8.55
C PRO A 126 -11.71 41.85 8.17
N ASP A 127 -11.79 41.04 9.23
CA ASP A 127 -12.09 39.61 9.30
C ASP A 127 -13.43 39.18 8.69
N VAL A 128 -13.50 37.92 8.26
CA VAL A 128 -14.62 37.00 8.57
C VAL A 128 -14.08 35.56 8.72
N PHE A 129 -14.27 34.96 9.90
CA PHE A 129 -14.19 33.51 10.11
C PHE A 129 -15.56 32.87 9.88
N ALA A 130 -15.63 31.68 9.25
CA ALA A 130 -16.79 30.80 9.32
C ALA A 130 -16.39 29.31 9.13
N SER A 131 -16.91 28.44 9.99
CA SER A 131 -16.58 27.01 10.09
C SER A 131 -17.30 26.13 9.03
N PRO A 132 -16.80 24.92 8.73
CA PRO A 132 -17.48 23.99 7.81
C PRO A 132 -18.71 23.32 8.44
N VAL A 133 -19.74 23.11 7.62
CA VAL A 133 -21.00 22.43 8.00
C VAL A 133 -20.85 20.92 7.94
N SER A 134 -21.34 20.24 8.97
CA SER A 134 -21.50 18.79 9.05
C SER A 134 -22.86 18.32 8.53
N GLN A 135 -22.89 17.17 7.85
CA GLN A 135 -24.11 16.40 7.59
C GLN A 135 -23.82 14.89 7.67
N ASP A 136 -24.32 14.26 8.72
CA ASP A 136 -24.76 12.86 8.69
C ASP A 136 -26.01 12.75 7.78
N LYS A 137 -26.44 11.60 7.23
CA LYS A 137 -26.35 10.23 7.77
C LYS A 137 -26.67 9.16 6.71
N THR A 138 -26.32 7.91 7.03
CA THR A 138 -27.00 6.64 6.62
C THR A 138 -26.36 5.78 5.51
N GLY A 139 -25.41 4.94 5.93
CA GLY A 139 -25.55 3.47 5.86
C GLY A 139 -25.70 2.79 4.49
N ASN A 140 -24.61 2.20 4.01
CA ASN A 140 -24.67 0.82 3.54
C ASN A 140 -23.34 0.09 3.84
N SER A 141 -23.41 -1.18 4.23
CA SER A 141 -22.25 -1.94 4.72
C SER A 141 -21.40 -2.47 3.56
N GLY A 142 -20.09 -2.23 3.61
CA GLY A 142 -19.14 -2.67 2.58
C GLY A 142 -17.74 -2.16 2.87
N ALA A 143 -16.91 -3.00 3.49
CA ALA A 143 -15.54 -2.65 3.90
C ALA A 143 -14.59 -2.57 2.68
N ILE A 144 -14.74 -1.51 1.88
CA ILE A 144 -13.80 -1.15 0.81
C ILE A 144 -12.49 -0.68 1.47
N VAL A 145 -11.53 -1.60 1.56
CA VAL A 145 -10.15 -1.26 1.90
C VAL A 145 -9.61 -0.30 0.84
N LYS A 146 -9.57 0.99 1.19
CA LYS A 146 -8.97 2.07 0.40
C LYS A 146 -7.58 1.62 -0.05
N SER A 147 -7.38 1.53 -1.36
CA SER A 147 -6.06 1.27 -1.93
C SER A 147 -5.19 2.51 -1.74
N SER A 148 -4.35 2.50 -0.71
CA SER A 148 -3.41 3.60 -0.45
C SER A 148 -2.41 3.72 -1.60
N ASN A 149 -2.62 4.72 -2.43
CA ASN A 149 -1.61 5.30 -3.33
C ASN A 149 -2.02 6.73 -3.74
N GLU A 150 -2.57 7.49 -2.80
CA GLU A 150 -2.47 8.95 -2.86
C GLU A 150 -1.01 9.32 -2.63
N LEU A 151 -0.59 10.47 -3.19
CA LEU A 151 0.77 11.01 -3.14
C LEU A 151 1.40 10.75 -1.76
N ALA A 152 2.41 9.87 -1.70
CA ALA A 152 3.00 9.47 -0.43
C ALA A 152 3.53 10.72 0.27
N LYS A 153 2.99 11.03 1.46
CA LYS A 153 3.48 12.13 2.29
C LYS A 153 4.84 11.69 2.83
N THR A 154 5.88 12.04 2.11
CA THR A 154 7.26 11.80 2.50
C THR A 154 7.56 12.56 3.78
N THR A 155 8.36 11.94 4.65
CA THR A 155 8.83 12.58 5.88
C THR A 155 10.23 13.14 5.61
N PRO A 156 10.60 14.33 6.13
CA PRO A 156 11.96 14.86 5.95
C PRO A 156 13.07 13.88 6.42
N ALA A 157 12.75 13.01 7.39
CA ALA A 157 13.64 11.94 7.82
C ALA A 157 13.71 10.77 6.81
N GLY A 158 12.59 10.38 6.21
CA GLY A 158 12.53 9.33 5.20
C GLY A 158 13.15 9.75 3.86
N GLU A 159 12.96 11.00 3.42
CA GLU A 159 13.66 11.57 2.26
C GLU A 159 15.17 11.55 2.47
N TYR A 160 15.65 12.07 3.61
CA TYR A 160 17.07 12.07 3.96
C TYR A 160 17.65 10.65 3.98
N LEU A 161 16.97 9.70 4.64
CA LEU A 161 17.42 8.31 4.72
C LEU A 161 17.41 7.63 3.36
N THR A 162 16.39 7.86 2.53
CA THR A 162 16.28 7.31 1.18
C THR A 162 17.45 7.76 0.32
N SER A 163 17.73 9.06 0.28
CA SER A 163 18.89 9.61 -0.44
C SER A 163 20.20 9.06 0.10
N ALA A 164 20.42 9.15 1.42
CA ALA A 164 21.68 8.70 2.05
C ALA A 164 21.96 7.18 1.88
N LEU A 165 20.93 6.34 1.77
CA LEU A 165 21.06 4.90 1.52
C LEU A 165 21.33 4.59 0.04
N MET A 166 20.73 5.33 -0.89
CA MET A 166 20.93 5.14 -2.33
C MET A 166 22.28 5.70 -2.79
N ASP A 167 22.66 6.88 -2.28
CA ASP A 167 23.91 7.58 -2.60
C ASP A 167 25.14 6.94 -1.95
N PHE A 168 24.96 6.03 -0.98
CA PHE A 168 26.07 5.33 -0.33
C PHE A 168 26.82 4.43 -1.32
N ASP A 169 27.97 4.90 -1.77
CA ASP A 169 28.85 4.17 -2.67
C ASP A 169 30.05 3.57 -1.92
N PRO A 170 30.09 2.24 -1.70
CA PRO A 170 31.15 1.60 -0.94
C PRO A 170 32.50 1.57 -1.67
N ASP A 171 32.58 2.05 -2.91
CA ASP A 171 33.83 2.13 -3.68
C ASP A 171 34.51 3.51 -3.52
N GLN A 172 33.84 4.49 -2.89
CA GLN A 172 34.40 5.80 -2.51
C GLN A 172 35.15 5.79 -1.17
N PHE A 173 35.18 4.65 -0.45
CA PHE A 173 35.77 4.53 0.88
C PHE A 173 37.05 3.69 0.85
N GLU A 174 38.11 4.19 1.49
CA GLU A 174 39.37 3.47 1.63
C GLU A 174 39.28 2.34 2.67
N GLY A 175 38.95 1.14 2.19
CA GLY A 175 39.07 -0.12 2.93
C GLY A 175 37.84 -0.53 3.74
N PHE A 176 37.78 -1.83 4.08
CA PHE A 176 36.61 -2.46 4.70
C PHE A 176 36.15 -1.82 6.01
N ALA A 177 37.06 -1.23 6.80
CA ALA A 177 36.73 -0.58 8.06
C ALA A 177 35.93 0.72 7.87
N ALA A 178 36.31 1.55 6.90
CA ALA A 178 35.59 2.79 6.57
C ALA A 178 34.20 2.49 5.97
N ILE A 179 34.14 1.47 5.09
CA ILE A 179 32.87 0.97 4.54
C ILE A 179 31.96 0.45 5.65
N ALA A 180 32.49 -0.34 6.60
CA ALA A 180 31.74 -0.87 7.73
C ALA A 180 31.21 0.24 8.65
N ASP A 181 32.05 1.22 9.00
CA ASP A 181 31.65 2.35 9.84
C ASP A 181 30.51 3.16 9.20
N GLY A 182 30.64 3.54 7.93
CA GLY A 182 29.60 4.24 7.19
C GLY A 182 28.30 3.44 7.08
N ALA A 183 28.41 2.16 6.71
CA ALA A 183 27.23 1.31 6.52
C ALA A 183 26.46 1.04 7.83
N ASN A 184 27.17 0.77 8.92
CA ASN A 184 26.56 0.51 10.22
C ASN A 184 25.98 1.79 10.85
N LYS A 185 26.58 2.96 10.60
CA LYS A 185 25.98 4.26 10.95
C LYS A 185 24.65 4.49 10.23
N LEU A 186 24.55 4.17 8.93
CA LEU A 186 23.28 4.29 8.18
C LEU A 186 22.21 3.34 8.73
N LEU A 187 22.53 2.07 8.99
CA LEU A 187 21.58 1.13 9.61
C LEU A 187 21.14 1.58 11.01
N MET A 188 22.06 2.17 11.80
CA MET A 188 21.73 2.74 13.11
C MET A 188 20.83 3.98 13.00
N LEU A 189 21.03 4.84 11.99
CA LEU A 189 20.14 5.97 11.71
C LEU A 189 18.73 5.52 11.29
N VAL A 190 18.62 4.45 10.50
CA VAL A 190 17.34 3.80 10.16
C VAL A 190 16.61 3.35 11.44
N LEU A 191 17.30 2.61 12.32
CA LEU A 191 16.73 2.19 13.60
C LEU A 191 16.31 3.39 14.46
N ALA A 192 17.17 4.40 14.59
CA ALA A 192 16.91 5.58 15.41
C ALA A 192 15.71 6.40 14.89
N ALA A 193 15.57 6.57 13.58
CA ALA A 193 14.45 7.27 12.98
C ALA A 193 13.11 6.55 13.21
N VAL A 194 13.09 5.22 13.01
CA VAL A 194 11.88 4.41 13.22
C VAL A 194 11.48 4.41 14.70
N ILE A 195 12.43 4.23 15.62
CA ILE A 195 12.18 4.30 17.07
C ILE A 195 11.67 5.69 17.47
N LYS A 196 12.28 6.77 16.96
CA LYS A 196 11.89 8.16 17.26
C LYS A 196 10.51 8.53 16.70
N ALA A 197 10.08 7.91 15.61
CA ALA A 197 8.74 8.12 15.05
C ALA A 197 7.63 7.52 15.94
N GLY A 198 7.97 6.50 16.73
CA GLY A 198 7.05 5.80 17.63
C GLY A 198 5.99 4.98 16.91
N ALA A 199 5.19 4.24 17.68
CA ALA A 199 4.19 3.30 17.14
C ALA A 199 3.18 3.93 16.17
N ALA A 200 2.89 5.24 16.31
CA ALA A 200 1.97 5.96 15.44
C ALA A 200 2.50 6.17 14.01
N ARG A 201 3.83 6.27 13.80
CA ARG A 201 4.44 6.62 12.50
C ARG A 201 5.58 5.68 12.04
N GLU A 202 6.00 4.73 12.88
CA GLU A 202 6.91 3.64 12.51
C GLU A 202 6.51 2.99 11.18
N HIS A 203 5.21 2.70 11.04
CA HIS A 203 4.62 2.05 9.86
C HIS A 203 4.60 2.88 8.58
N GLU A 204 4.75 4.20 8.69
CA GLU A 204 4.85 5.14 7.56
C GLU A 204 6.31 5.24 7.13
N ILE A 205 7.23 5.53 8.05
CA ILE A 205 8.67 5.61 7.77
C ILE A 205 9.21 4.29 7.21
N LEU A 206 8.85 3.15 7.79
CA LEU A 206 9.25 1.84 7.25
C LEU A 206 8.72 1.62 5.83
N ALA A 207 7.53 2.11 5.49
CA ALA A 207 7.02 1.98 4.12
C ALA A 207 7.75 2.90 3.15
N GLU A 208 8.08 4.12 3.58
CA GLU A 208 8.80 5.13 2.80
C GLU A 208 10.22 4.69 2.43
N ILE A 209 11.03 4.27 3.41
CA ILE A 209 12.46 3.95 3.20
C ILE A 209 12.71 2.50 2.74
N ARG A 210 11.64 1.71 2.54
CA ARG A 210 11.69 0.26 2.28
C ARG A 210 12.68 -0.11 1.19
N ASP A 211 12.46 0.44 0.01
CA ASP A 211 13.16 0.01 -1.21
C ASP A 211 14.64 0.43 -1.16
N ALA A 212 14.93 1.58 -0.53
CA ALA A 212 16.29 2.03 -0.26
C ALA A 212 17.02 1.12 0.74
N VAL A 213 16.38 0.76 1.86
CA VAL A 213 16.99 -0.11 2.88
C VAL A 213 17.29 -1.50 2.32
N PHE A 214 16.36 -2.13 1.60
CA PHE A 214 16.61 -3.47 1.05
C PHE A 214 17.63 -3.46 -0.11
N SER A 215 17.61 -2.42 -0.96
CA SER A 215 18.63 -2.24 -2.00
C SER A 215 20.02 -2.03 -1.41
N PHE A 216 20.12 -1.19 -0.38
CA PHE A 216 21.36 -0.96 0.38
C PHE A 216 21.88 -2.25 1.03
N ILE A 217 21.05 -2.97 1.81
CA ILE A 217 21.45 -4.22 2.47
C ILE A 217 22.02 -5.21 1.45
N ARG A 218 21.38 -5.36 0.29
CA ARG A 218 21.86 -6.23 -0.81
C ARG A 218 23.16 -5.77 -1.45
N LYS A 219 23.35 -4.47 -1.67
CA LYS A 219 24.59 -3.88 -2.18
C LYS A 219 25.77 -4.20 -1.24
N MET A 220 25.49 -4.25 0.06
CA MET A 220 26.49 -4.46 1.12
C MET A 220 26.68 -5.93 1.53
N GLU A 221 25.70 -6.81 1.32
CA GLU A 221 25.69 -8.23 1.71
C GLU A 221 26.94 -9.01 1.21
N PRO A 222 27.42 -8.87 -0.04
CA PRO A 222 28.64 -9.55 -0.51
C PRO A 222 29.92 -9.06 0.15
N LYS A 223 29.96 -7.80 0.63
CA LYS A 223 31.16 -7.19 1.22
C LYS A 223 31.40 -7.64 2.67
N LYS A 224 30.41 -8.24 3.34
CA LYS A 224 30.49 -8.73 4.75
C LYS A 224 30.95 -7.69 5.78
N VAL A 225 30.59 -6.43 5.55
CA VAL A 225 30.96 -5.26 6.38
C VAL A 225 29.87 -4.79 7.34
N MET A 226 28.64 -5.26 7.18
CA MET A 226 27.52 -4.90 8.05
C MET A 226 27.54 -5.73 9.35
N ASP A 227 27.19 -5.09 10.47
CA ASP A 227 26.84 -5.77 11.70
C ASP A 227 25.53 -6.55 11.50
N THR A 228 25.63 -7.86 11.58
CA THR A 228 24.52 -8.80 11.42
C THR A 228 23.43 -8.62 12.47
N MET A 229 23.74 -8.10 13.67
CA MET A 229 22.74 -7.75 14.68
C MET A 229 21.93 -6.51 14.27
N LEU A 230 22.56 -5.51 13.63
CA LEU A 230 21.83 -4.35 13.09
C LEU A 230 20.94 -4.76 11.92
N VAL A 231 21.45 -5.59 11.00
CA VAL A 231 20.65 -6.16 9.89
C VAL A 231 19.44 -6.92 10.44
N SER A 232 19.62 -7.76 11.46
CA SER A 232 18.52 -8.46 12.14
C SER A 232 17.50 -7.51 12.74
N ARG A 233 17.93 -6.51 13.52
CA ARG A 233 17.03 -5.53 14.14
C ARG A 233 16.20 -4.78 13.09
N VAL A 234 16.83 -4.33 12.00
CA VAL A 234 16.14 -3.65 10.89
C VAL A 234 15.13 -4.60 10.24
N LYS A 235 15.51 -5.82 9.86
CA LYS A 235 14.59 -6.80 9.25
C LYS A 235 13.43 -7.20 10.18
N ILE A 236 13.66 -7.30 11.49
CA ILE A 236 12.61 -7.56 12.48
C ILE A 236 11.56 -6.43 12.51
N LEU A 237 11.94 -5.16 12.39
CA LEU A 237 10.98 -4.05 12.29
C LEU A 237 10.09 -4.18 11.06
N TYR A 238 10.66 -4.48 9.89
CA TYR A 238 9.88 -4.73 8.67
C TYR A 238 8.91 -5.90 8.80
N ILE A 239 9.35 -7.03 9.36
CA ILE A 239 8.49 -8.20 9.55
C ILE A 239 7.39 -7.89 10.57
N ARG A 240 7.68 -7.20 11.68
CA ARG A 240 6.68 -6.78 12.67
C ARG A 240 5.68 -5.78 12.11
N SER A 241 6.11 -4.82 11.30
CA SER A 241 5.18 -3.92 10.59
C SER A 241 4.28 -4.68 9.60
N LEU A 242 4.76 -5.76 9.00
CA LEU A 242 3.93 -6.64 8.16
C LEU A 242 2.93 -7.44 9.02
N LEU A 243 3.37 -8.04 10.14
CA LEU A 243 2.50 -8.76 11.08
C LEU A 243 1.37 -7.89 11.65
N ALA A 244 1.66 -6.61 11.96
CA ALA A 244 0.67 -5.67 12.45
C ALA A 244 -0.40 -5.31 11.41
N LYS A 245 -0.04 -5.30 10.12
CA LYS A 245 -0.92 -4.91 8.99
C LYS A 245 -1.67 -6.10 8.36
N SER A 246 -1.22 -7.34 8.56
CA SER A 246 -1.73 -8.53 7.87
C SER A 246 -2.31 -9.59 8.84
N PRO A 247 -3.64 -9.68 8.99
CA PRO A 247 -4.28 -10.67 9.88
C PRO A 247 -3.98 -12.12 9.47
N GLU A 248 -3.78 -12.39 8.18
CA GLU A 248 -3.40 -13.70 7.65
C GLU A 248 -2.06 -14.25 8.22
N LEU A 249 -1.20 -13.37 8.76
CA LEU A 249 0.05 -13.76 9.41
C LEU A 249 -0.08 -13.93 10.93
N GLN A 250 -1.08 -13.30 11.56
CA GLN A 250 -1.33 -13.41 13.01
C GLN A 250 -1.81 -14.83 13.39
N SER A 251 -2.35 -15.57 12.42
CA SER A 251 -2.75 -16.98 12.57
C SER A 251 -1.58 -17.99 12.62
N ILE A 252 -0.33 -17.54 12.40
CA ILE A 252 0.83 -18.43 12.33
C ILE A 252 1.21 -18.92 13.73
N LYS A 253 1.11 -20.23 13.96
CA LYS A 253 1.61 -20.87 15.18
C LYS A 253 3.13 -20.93 15.15
N VAL A 254 3.76 -20.48 16.23
CA VAL A 254 5.21 -20.47 16.41
C VAL A 254 5.60 -21.48 17.50
N SER A 255 6.73 -22.15 17.33
CA SER A 255 7.27 -23.06 18.36
C SER A 255 7.76 -22.25 19.57
N PRO A 256 7.48 -22.67 20.81
CA PRO A 256 7.92 -21.96 22.00
C PRO A 256 9.43 -22.14 22.24
N VAL A 257 10.06 -21.27 23.04
CA VAL A 257 11.52 -21.15 23.10
C VAL A 257 12.22 -22.43 23.58
N GLU A 258 11.56 -23.25 24.40
CA GLU A 258 12.12 -24.47 24.98
C GLU A 258 12.42 -25.51 23.90
N ARG A 259 11.72 -25.48 22.75
CA ARG A 259 12.05 -26.32 21.59
C ARG A 259 13.37 -25.95 20.92
N PHE A 260 13.88 -24.74 21.16
CA PHE A 260 15.15 -24.27 20.64
C PHE A 260 16.30 -24.39 21.64
N LEU A 261 16.08 -24.94 22.85
CA LEU A 261 17.10 -25.05 23.90
C LEU A 261 17.28 -26.51 24.34
N GLU A 262 18.52 -27.01 24.32
CA GLU A 262 18.87 -28.37 24.73
C GLU A 262 19.96 -28.33 25.82
N LYS A 263 19.79 -29.13 26.89
CA LYS A 263 20.81 -29.28 27.93
C LYS A 263 21.90 -30.25 27.48
N SER A 264 23.15 -29.81 27.51
CA SER A 264 24.30 -30.65 27.13
C SER A 264 24.53 -31.82 28.11
N ASN A 265 24.07 -33.02 27.74
CA ASN A 265 24.19 -34.21 28.58
C ASN A 265 25.65 -34.67 28.77
N THR A 266 26.23 -34.39 29.94
CA THR A 266 27.51 -34.98 30.37
C THR A 266 27.33 -36.41 30.90
N GLY A 267 26.93 -37.36 30.04
CA GLY A 267 26.98 -38.78 30.39
C GLY A 267 26.00 -39.72 29.67
N ARG A 268 26.56 -40.58 28.80
CA ARG A 268 26.08 -41.96 28.53
C ARG A 268 24.67 -42.12 27.92
N SER A 269 24.51 -41.75 26.66
CA SER A 269 23.42 -42.28 25.82
C SER A 269 23.54 -43.80 25.64
N ARG A 270 22.53 -44.55 26.09
CA ARG A 270 22.19 -45.87 25.55
C ARG A 270 20.72 -45.89 25.14
N SER A 271 20.44 -45.24 24.01
CA SER A 271 19.27 -45.53 23.19
C SER A 271 19.77 -45.82 21.78
N SER A 272 19.78 -47.10 21.42
CA SER A 272 20.12 -47.57 20.09
C SER A 272 18.84 -48.04 19.40
N SER A 273 18.19 -47.16 18.63
CA SER A 273 17.19 -47.59 17.66
C SER A 273 17.90 -48.31 16.51
N ARG A 274 17.81 -49.64 16.53
CA ARG A 274 18.23 -50.50 15.41
C ARG A 274 17.31 -50.23 14.21
N GLY A 275 17.86 -49.98 13.03
CA GLY A 275 17.04 -49.83 11.81
C GLY A 275 17.72 -49.19 10.61
N SER A 276 18.90 -49.66 10.21
CA SER A 276 19.57 -49.18 8.99
C SER A 276 20.01 -50.34 8.11
N SER A 277 19.21 -50.67 7.10
CA SER A 277 19.62 -51.54 6.00
C SER A 277 20.38 -50.70 4.96
N PRO A 278 21.57 -51.11 4.50
CA PRO A 278 22.35 -50.34 3.55
C PRO A 278 21.92 -50.62 2.10
N GLY A 279 21.57 -49.57 1.35
CA GLY A 279 21.58 -49.60 -0.11
C GLY A 279 20.40 -48.94 -0.82
N ARG A 280 20.60 -47.70 -1.27
CA ARG A 280 20.35 -47.27 -2.66
C ARG A 280 20.90 -45.87 -2.94
N SER A 281 21.35 -45.68 -4.17
CA SER A 281 22.05 -44.49 -4.71
C SER A 281 21.10 -43.29 -4.93
N PRO A 282 21.62 -42.06 -5.10
CA PRO A 282 20.78 -40.87 -5.28
C PRO A 282 20.13 -40.84 -6.69
N VAL A 283 18.87 -40.41 -6.75
CA VAL A 283 18.13 -40.17 -8.01
C VAL A 283 17.35 -38.85 -7.90
N HIS A 284 17.50 -37.97 -8.88
CA HIS A 284 16.67 -36.78 -9.06
C HIS A 284 15.35 -37.13 -9.78
N HIS A 285 14.20 -36.63 -9.32
CA HIS A 285 13.35 -35.67 -10.06
C HIS A 285 11.99 -35.38 -9.38
N HIS A 286 11.37 -34.26 -9.82
CA HIS A 286 10.08 -33.65 -9.45
C HIS A 286 8.86 -34.55 -9.14
N GLY A 287 7.90 -34.02 -8.36
CA GLY A 287 6.49 -34.48 -8.40
C GLY A 287 5.52 -33.98 -7.31
N HIS A 288 5.09 -32.72 -7.38
CA HIS A 288 3.82 -32.11 -6.85
C HIS A 288 2.87 -32.91 -5.92
N GLY A 289 2.43 -32.34 -4.77
CA GLY A 289 1.10 -32.68 -4.19
C GLY A 289 0.82 -32.47 -2.69
N SER A 290 -0.05 -31.50 -2.36
CA SER A 290 -0.90 -31.40 -1.16
C SER A 290 -0.35 -30.92 0.21
N ARG A 291 -0.58 -29.61 0.47
CA ARG A 291 -1.23 -28.97 1.65
C ARG A 291 -0.89 -29.43 3.09
N THR A 292 -0.56 -28.42 3.92
CA THR A 292 -0.77 -28.35 5.39
C THR A 292 0.03 -29.31 6.28
N ALA A 293 1.36 -29.22 6.21
CA ALA A 293 2.26 -29.53 7.33
C ALA A 293 3.55 -28.69 7.23
N LEU A 294 3.48 -27.40 7.53
CA LEU A 294 4.68 -26.60 7.80
C LEU A 294 4.99 -26.69 9.30
N VAL A 295 6.25 -27.01 9.63
CA VAL A 295 6.78 -27.18 11.00
C VAL A 295 6.34 -28.48 11.71
N ASP A 296 6.74 -29.63 11.17
CA ASP A 296 7.23 -30.75 12.01
C ASP A 296 8.60 -31.24 11.51
N GLU A 297 9.48 -30.27 11.27
CA GLU A 297 10.90 -30.54 11.12
C GLU A 297 11.49 -30.72 12.53
N HIS A 298 12.21 -31.82 12.78
CA HIS A 298 12.84 -32.07 14.07
C HIS A 298 13.98 -31.06 14.30
N VAL A 299 13.63 -29.87 14.80
CA VAL A 299 14.57 -28.83 15.19
C VAL A 299 15.45 -29.41 16.30
N HIS A 300 16.71 -29.63 15.96
CA HIS A 300 17.72 -29.95 16.97
C HIS A 300 17.89 -28.70 17.83
N GLY A 301 17.90 -28.83 19.16
CA GLY A 301 17.98 -27.67 20.05
C GLY A 301 19.38 -27.05 20.10
N PHE A 302 19.46 -25.78 20.46
CA PHE A 302 20.72 -25.12 20.79
C PHE A 302 21.29 -25.73 22.08
N LYS A 303 22.47 -26.37 21.98
CA LYS A 303 23.08 -27.09 23.09
C LYS A 303 23.79 -26.15 24.05
N VAL A 304 23.11 -25.81 25.14
CA VAL A 304 23.67 -24.99 26.21
C VAL A 304 24.65 -25.85 27.03
N ASN A 305 25.95 -25.53 26.93
CA ASN A 305 27.04 -26.31 27.54
C ASN A 305 27.72 -25.55 28.69
N ILE A 306 26.96 -25.34 29.78
CA ILE A 306 27.45 -24.71 31.00
C ILE A 306 27.91 -25.80 31.96
N LYS A 307 29.22 -26.06 32.00
CA LYS A 307 29.83 -27.00 32.95
C LYS A 307 30.18 -26.29 34.26
N GLN A 308 29.84 -26.92 35.38
CA GLN A 308 30.50 -26.63 36.65
C GLN A 308 31.98 -27.05 36.54
N GLU A 309 32.93 -26.12 36.71
CA GLU A 309 34.35 -26.46 36.65
C GLU A 309 34.74 -27.40 37.81
N LYS A 310 34.97 -28.68 37.49
CA LYS A 310 35.51 -29.64 38.45
C LYS A 310 36.99 -29.33 38.68
N LYS A 311 37.30 -28.85 39.89
CA LYS A 311 38.62 -28.48 40.41
C LYS A 311 39.78 -29.28 39.78
N SER A 312 40.52 -28.66 38.86
CA SER A 312 41.84 -29.17 38.47
C SER A 312 42.81 -28.90 39.61
N LYS A 313 43.48 -29.94 40.13
CA LYS A 313 44.42 -29.81 41.25
C LYS A 313 45.57 -28.83 40.95
N PHE A 314 45.90 -28.65 39.68
CA PHE A 314 46.92 -27.69 39.22
C PHE A 314 46.46 -26.23 39.27
N SER A 315 45.19 -25.90 38.99
CA SER A 315 44.74 -24.50 39.04
C SER A 315 44.67 -23.97 40.48
N SER A 316 44.27 -24.81 41.44
CA SER A 316 44.28 -24.47 42.87
C SER A 316 45.67 -24.09 43.39
N ILE A 317 46.73 -24.77 42.91
CA ILE A 317 48.12 -24.49 43.30
C ILE A 317 48.60 -23.18 42.67
N VAL A 318 48.31 -22.94 41.39
CA VAL A 318 48.71 -21.71 40.69
C VAL A 318 47.98 -20.46 41.22
N LEU A 319 46.70 -20.59 41.60
CA LEU A 319 45.94 -19.50 42.22
C LEU A 319 46.50 -19.14 43.62
N LYS A 320 46.86 -20.14 44.43
CA LYS A 320 47.51 -19.92 45.74
C LYS A 320 48.88 -19.26 45.61
N LEU A 321 49.67 -19.63 44.60
CA LEU A 321 50.96 -18.98 44.29
C LEU A 321 50.84 -17.54 43.80
N ARG A 322 49.66 -17.11 43.32
CA ARG A 322 49.40 -15.73 42.89
C ARG A 322 48.73 -14.87 43.98
N GLY A 323 48.47 -15.42 45.17
CA GLY A 323 47.80 -14.68 46.26
C GLY A 323 46.32 -14.35 45.95
N ILE A 324 45.69 -15.12 45.07
CA ILE A 324 44.31 -14.91 44.65
C ILE A 324 43.38 -15.80 45.49
N GLU A 325 42.37 -15.18 46.10
CA GLU A 325 41.45 -15.83 47.03
C GLU A 325 40.60 -16.93 46.35
N GLU A 326 40.45 -18.08 47.02
CA GLU A 326 39.94 -19.31 46.40
C GLU A 326 38.42 -19.28 46.14
N GLU A 327 37.71 -18.24 46.59
CA GLU A 327 36.25 -18.11 46.52
C GLU A 327 35.76 -17.24 45.37
N THR A 328 36.46 -16.15 45.03
CA THR A 328 36.06 -15.24 43.95
C THR A 328 36.00 -15.94 42.58
N TRP A 329 36.85 -16.95 42.38
CA TRP A 329 36.95 -17.72 41.14
C TRP A 329 35.97 -18.90 41.04
N ARG A 330 35.26 -19.26 42.12
CA ARG A 330 34.54 -20.55 42.18
C ARG A 330 33.28 -20.65 41.32
N GLN A 331 32.67 -19.53 40.91
CA GLN A 331 31.26 -19.52 40.48
C GLN A 331 30.91 -18.60 39.29
N HIS A 332 31.84 -17.83 38.70
CA HIS A 332 31.50 -16.85 37.65
C HIS A 332 31.76 -17.37 36.23
N VAL A 333 30.76 -17.24 35.35
CA VAL A 333 30.94 -17.50 33.90
C VAL A 333 31.94 -16.49 33.34
N THR A 334 33.08 -16.97 32.84
CA THR A 334 34.13 -16.09 32.33
C THR A 334 33.72 -15.44 31.00
N GLY A 335 34.21 -14.23 30.73
CA GLY A 335 33.97 -13.54 29.44
C GLY A 335 34.49 -14.29 28.21
N GLY A 336 35.39 -15.26 28.40
CA GLY A 336 35.76 -16.22 27.35
C GLY A 336 34.63 -17.22 27.05
N LYS A 337 34.02 -17.80 28.09
CA LYS A 337 32.91 -18.75 27.97
C LYS A 337 31.63 -18.08 27.43
N LEU A 338 31.33 -16.85 27.83
CA LEU A 338 30.21 -16.07 27.25
C LEU A 338 30.38 -15.90 25.74
N ARG A 339 31.59 -15.55 25.27
CA ARG A 339 31.91 -15.39 23.84
C ARG A 339 31.77 -16.70 23.06
N GLU A 340 32.21 -17.82 23.64
CA GLU A 340 32.02 -19.16 23.06
C GLU A 340 30.53 -19.46 22.89
N ILE A 341 29.71 -19.23 23.94
CA ILE A 341 28.25 -19.40 23.87
C ILE A 341 27.61 -18.49 22.82
N THR A 342 28.06 -17.24 22.69
CA THR A 342 27.56 -16.30 21.66
C THR A 342 27.89 -16.78 20.24
N GLU A 343 29.11 -17.25 19.97
CA GLU A 343 29.45 -17.77 18.64
C GLU A 343 28.79 -19.14 18.34
N GLU A 344 28.63 -20.02 19.34
CA GLU A 344 27.84 -21.26 19.19
C GLU A 344 26.35 -20.96 18.91
N ALA A 345 25.76 -20.01 19.63
CA ALA A 345 24.38 -19.56 19.42
C ALA A 345 24.20 -18.91 18.04
N LYS A 346 25.17 -18.11 17.60
CA LYS A 346 25.21 -17.54 16.25
C LYS A 346 25.32 -18.60 15.17
N ALA A 347 26.19 -19.59 15.32
CA ALA A 347 26.29 -20.70 14.37
C ALA A 347 24.98 -21.50 14.29
N PHE A 348 24.27 -21.66 15.41
CA PHE A 348 22.96 -22.33 15.47
C PHE A 348 21.83 -21.57 14.75
N SER A 349 21.83 -20.24 14.77
CA SER A 349 20.74 -19.44 14.21
C SER A 349 20.87 -19.14 12.71
N ILE A 350 22.03 -19.36 12.08
CA ILE A 350 22.23 -19.09 10.65
C ILE A 350 21.28 -19.97 9.81
N GLY A 351 20.40 -19.33 9.03
CA GLY A 351 19.40 -20.03 8.21
C GLY A 351 18.21 -20.61 8.98
N ASN A 352 18.15 -20.47 10.31
CA ASN A 352 17.09 -21.06 11.14
C ASN A 352 15.79 -20.22 11.07
N LYS A 353 14.96 -20.50 10.06
CA LYS A 353 13.67 -19.80 9.85
C LYS A 353 12.67 -19.98 10.98
N ALA A 354 12.69 -21.13 11.68
CA ALA A 354 11.80 -21.37 12.82
C ALA A 354 12.17 -20.48 14.02
N LEU A 355 13.47 -20.28 14.27
CA LEU A 355 13.97 -19.34 15.26
C LEU A 355 13.72 -17.88 14.82
N ALA A 356 13.87 -17.57 13.53
CA ALA A 356 13.51 -16.26 12.98
C ALA A 356 12.04 -15.92 13.28
N ALA A 357 11.13 -16.90 13.13
CA ALA A 357 9.71 -16.76 13.46
C ALA A 357 9.49 -16.45 14.96
N LEU A 358 10.22 -17.12 15.86
CA LEU A 358 10.19 -16.83 17.30
C LEU A 358 10.57 -15.37 17.58
N PHE A 359 11.66 -14.88 17.00
CA PHE A 359 12.12 -13.50 17.22
C PHE A 359 11.16 -12.42 16.73
N VAL A 360 10.44 -12.64 15.63
CA VAL A 360 9.50 -11.61 15.11
C VAL A 360 8.17 -11.62 15.85
N HIS A 361 7.65 -12.78 16.24
CA HIS A 361 6.36 -12.94 16.92
C HIS A 361 6.43 -12.75 18.44
N THR A 362 7.60 -12.94 19.07
CA THR A 362 7.78 -12.75 20.52
C THR A 362 8.50 -11.42 20.82
N PRO A 363 8.00 -10.58 21.76
CA PRO A 363 8.72 -9.39 22.21
C PRO A 363 10.11 -9.75 22.80
N ALA A 364 11.12 -8.90 22.57
CA ALA A 364 12.49 -9.23 22.96
C ALA A 364 12.67 -9.47 24.47
N GLY A 365 12.03 -8.63 25.31
CA GLY A 365 12.06 -8.81 26.76
C GLY A 365 11.32 -10.06 27.25
N GLU A 366 10.28 -10.49 26.51
CA GLU A 366 9.57 -11.74 26.79
C GLU A 366 10.46 -12.95 26.47
N LEU A 367 11.06 -12.97 25.28
CA LEU A 367 11.95 -14.04 24.85
C LEU A 367 13.15 -14.17 25.79
N GLN A 368 13.77 -13.05 26.18
CA GLN A 368 14.87 -13.05 27.15
C GLN A 368 14.43 -13.56 28.53
N ARG A 369 13.22 -13.21 29.00
CA ARG A 369 12.65 -13.73 30.25
C ARG A 369 12.47 -15.25 30.20
N GLN A 370 11.94 -15.79 29.11
CA GLN A 370 11.73 -17.23 28.95
C GLN A 370 13.06 -18.00 28.89
N ILE A 371 14.09 -17.45 28.21
CA ILE A 371 15.45 -18.04 28.22
C ILE A 371 16.03 -18.05 29.65
N ARG A 372 15.87 -16.97 30.43
CA ARG A 372 16.31 -16.92 31.83
C ARG A 372 15.60 -17.96 32.71
N ALA A 373 14.29 -18.12 32.54
CA ALA A 373 13.50 -19.12 33.27
C ALA A 373 14.01 -20.54 32.95
N TRP A 374 14.13 -20.88 31.66
CA TRP A 374 14.66 -22.17 31.22
C TRP A 374 16.09 -22.44 31.76
N LEU A 375 16.97 -21.43 31.76
CA LEU A 375 18.32 -21.55 32.34
C LEU A 375 18.28 -21.83 33.86
N ALA A 376 17.43 -21.13 34.61
CA ALA A 376 17.27 -21.31 36.05
C ALA A 376 16.71 -22.69 36.43
N GLU A 377 15.78 -23.21 35.61
CA GLU A 377 15.20 -24.56 35.75
C GLU A 377 16.20 -25.67 35.39
N ASN A 378 17.02 -25.46 34.36
CA ASN A 378 17.93 -26.50 33.85
C ASN A 378 19.30 -26.55 34.53
N PHE A 379 19.73 -25.48 35.22
CA PHE A 379 21.05 -25.36 35.84
C PHE A 379 20.96 -24.85 37.28
N GLU A 380 20.54 -25.72 38.20
CA GLU A 380 20.33 -25.43 39.64
C GLU A 380 21.44 -24.58 40.30
N PHE A 381 22.71 -24.78 39.96
CA PHE A 381 23.83 -24.02 40.54
C PHE A 381 23.83 -22.52 40.15
N LEU A 382 23.18 -22.13 39.06
CA LEU A 382 22.97 -20.72 38.70
C LEU A 382 21.90 -20.05 39.58
N SER A 383 21.05 -20.85 40.24
CA SER A 383 19.94 -20.39 41.09
C SER A 383 20.29 -20.37 42.59
N VAL A 384 21.41 -20.98 42.99
CA VAL A 384 21.81 -21.20 44.41
C VAL A 384 22.91 -20.24 44.89
N THR A 385 23.47 -19.39 44.01
CA THR A 385 24.59 -18.49 44.36
C THR A 385 24.14 -17.37 45.30
N GLY A 386 24.66 -17.37 46.53
CA GLY A 386 24.20 -16.57 47.67
C GLY A 386 24.36 -15.04 47.53
N ALA A 387 23.70 -14.33 48.45
CA ALA A 387 23.43 -12.88 48.38
C ALA A 387 24.64 -11.95 48.63
N ASP A 388 25.80 -12.49 49.04
CA ASP A 388 26.91 -11.69 49.60
C ASP A 388 27.98 -11.26 48.58
N ALA A 389 27.84 -11.67 47.31
CA ALA A 389 28.60 -11.09 46.20
C ALA A 389 27.77 -9.97 45.55
N ALA A 390 28.38 -8.80 45.28
CA ALA A 390 27.73 -7.59 44.76
C ALA A 390 27.17 -7.68 43.31
N GLY A 391 26.96 -8.90 42.82
CA GLY A 391 26.31 -9.26 41.55
C GLY A 391 25.86 -10.72 41.63
N GLY A 392 24.85 -10.99 42.46
CA GLY A 392 24.38 -12.36 42.78
C GLY A 392 23.81 -13.14 41.59
N ALA A 393 23.31 -14.35 41.86
CA ALA A 393 22.84 -15.35 40.88
C ALA A 393 22.05 -14.79 39.67
N ALA A 394 21.14 -13.83 39.91
CA ALA A 394 20.36 -13.15 38.88
C ALA A 394 21.21 -12.52 37.76
N GLY A 395 22.37 -11.93 38.09
CA GLY A 395 23.27 -11.31 37.11
C GLY A 395 23.93 -12.31 36.17
N GLN A 396 24.18 -13.55 36.61
CA GLN A 396 24.74 -14.59 35.75
C GLN A 396 23.71 -15.13 34.75
N LEU A 397 22.47 -15.32 35.19
CA LEU A 397 21.35 -15.68 34.31
C LEU A 397 21.10 -14.58 33.27
N GLU A 398 21.20 -13.31 33.67
CA GLU A 398 21.11 -12.18 32.75
C GLU A 398 22.24 -12.19 31.70
N LEU A 399 23.51 -12.33 32.12
CA LEU A 399 24.66 -12.42 31.21
C LEU A 399 24.54 -13.59 30.23
N LEU A 400 24.15 -14.78 30.70
CA LEU A 400 23.96 -15.97 29.85
C LEU A 400 22.80 -15.80 28.87
N SER A 401 21.64 -15.33 29.34
CA SER A 401 20.48 -15.09 28.48
C SER A 401 20.77 -14.06 27.38
N THR A 402 21.51 -13.00 27.72
CA THR A 402 21.96 -11.97 26.77
C THR A 402 22.96 -12.56 25.76
N ALA A 403 23.96 -13.33 26.20
CA ALA A 403 24.93 -13.97 25.31
C ALA A 403 24.28 -14.92 24.28
N ILE A 404 23.23 -15.65 24.68
CA ILE A 404 22.44 -16.50 23.79
C ILE A 404 21.60 -15.65 22.83
N MET A 405 20.87 -14.65 23.34
CA MET A 405 20.03 -13.74 22.54
C MET A 405 20.82 -12.98 21.48
N ASP A 406 21.98 -12.43 21.84
CA ASP A 406 22.83 -11.67 20.92
C ASP A 406 23.46 -12.58 19.86
N GLY A 407 23.90 -13.78 20.25
CA GLY A 407 24.38 -14.79 19.31
C GLY A 407 23.27 -15.19 18.32
N TRP A 408 22.09 -15.54 18.82
CA TRP A 408 20.93 -15.83 17.99
C TRP A 408 20.61 -14.68 17.03
N MET A 409 20.52 -13.43 17.50
CA MET A 409 20.28 -12.26 16.64
C MET A 409 21.38 -12.05 15.60
N ALA A 410 22.66 -12.27 15.93
CA ALA A 410 23.74 -12.14 14.96
C ALA A 410 23.62 -13.19 13.83
N GLY A 411 23.36 -14.46 14.16
CA GLY A 411 23.25 -15.51 13.13
C GLY A 411 21.99 -15.40 12.28
N LEU A 412 20.87 -14.91 12.84
CA LEU A 412 19.62 -14.67 12.10
C LEU A 412 19.77 -13.63 10.97
N GLY A 413 20.73 -12.71 11.10
CA GLY A 413 21.09 -11.67 10.11
C GLY A 413 22.37 -11.99 9.34
N THR A 414 22.90 -13.21 9.47
CA THR A 414 24.06 -13.67 8.72
C THR A 414 23.61 -14.31 7.40
N ALA A 415 23.97 -13.69 6.27
CA ALA A 415 23.56 -14.14 4.93
C ALA A 415 24.20 -15.47 4.52
N GLN A 416 23.45 -16.30 3.79
CA GLN A 416 23.91 -17.58 3.22
C GLN A 416 23.78 -17.59 1.69
N PRO A 417 24.78 -17.06 0.94
CA PRO A 417 24.76 -17.08 -0.53
C PRO A 417 24.54 -18.49 -1.09
N PRO A 418 23.70 -18.68 -2.12
CA PRO A 418 23.07 -17.65 -2.96
C PRO A 418 21.85 -16.96 -2.34
N THR A 419 21.32 -17.45 -1.22
CA THR A 419 20.17 -16.82 -0.51
C THR A 419 20.59 -15.69 0.43
N THR A 420 19.61 -14.92 0.93
CA THR A 420 19.82 -13.97 2.04
C THR A 420 19.70 -14.70 3.40
N ASP A 421 19.86 -13.97 4.50
CA ASP A 421 19.73 -14.49 5.87
C ASP A 421 18.32 -15.01 6.24
N ALA A 422 18.21 -15.63 7.42
CA ALA A 422 17.00 -16.30 7.89
C ALA A 422 15.80 -15.35 7.99
N LEU A 423 16.03 -14.10 8.42
CA LEU A 423 14.99 -13.07 8.52
C LEU A 423 14.55 -12.58 7.13
N GLY A 424 15.47 -12.43 6.17
CA GLY A 424 15.15 -12.08 4.79
C GLY A 424 14.35 -13.18 4.08
N GLN A 425 14.68 -14.45 4.32
CA GLN A 425 13.89 -15.58 3.84
C GLN A 425 12.49 -15.59 4.45
N LEU A 426 12.37 -15.41 5.77
CA LEU A 426 11.07 -15.33 6.46
C LEU A 426 10.21 -14.17 5.96
N LEU A 427 10.81 -12.98 5.76
CA LEU A 427 10.13 -11.83 5.18
C LEU A 427 9.59 -12.13 3.78
N SER A 428 10.39 -12.76 2.92
CA SER A 428 9.93 -13.18 1.59
C SER A 428 8.80 -14.19 1.64
N GLU A 429 8.82 -15.16 2.56
CA GLU A 429 7.74 -16.13 2.75
C GLU A 429 6.46 -15.45 3.25
N TYR A 430 6.56 -14.52 4.20
CA TYR A 430 5.41 -13.79 4.76
C TYR A 430 4.81 -12.84 3.71
N THR A 431 5.62 -12.03 3.02
CA THR A 431 5.17 -11.15 1.92
C THR A 431 4.46 -11.96 0.82
N LYS A 432 5.00 -13.12 0.43
CA LYS A 432 4.35 -14.03 -0.54
C LYS A 432 3.01 -14.57 -0.03
N ARG A 433 2.90 -14.89 1.27
CA ARG A 433 1.66 -15.34 1.90
C ARG A 433 0.59 -14.25 1.91
N VAL A 434 0.95 -13.01 2.24
CA VAL A 434 0.08 -11.83 2.16
C VAL A 434 -0.47 -11.65 0.75
N TYR A 435 0.39 -11.61 -0.28
CA TYR A 435 -0.06 -11.47 -1.67
C TYR A 435 -0.93 -12.64 -2.14
N THR A 436 -0.61 -13.87 -1.74
CA THR A 436 -1.44 -15.04 -2.07
C THR A 436 -2.83 -14.93 -1.45
N SER A 437 -2.93 -14.45 -0.20
CA SER A 437 -4.21 -14.21 0.47
C SER A 437 -5.02 -13.12 -0.21
N GLN A 438 -4.40 -11.99 -0.56
CA GLN A 438 -5.08 -10.90 -1.29
C GLN A 438 -5.56 -11.32 -2.68
N LEU A 439 -4.77 -12.11 -3.42
CA LEU A 439 -5.15 -12.65 -4.73
C LEU A 439 -6.28 -13.67 -4.64
N GLN A 440 -6.32 -14.49 -3.57
CA GLN A 440 -7.44 -15.39 -3.32
C GLN A 440 -8.73 -14.61 -3.04
N HIS A 441 -8.67 -13.61 -2.15
CA HIS A 441 -9.83 -12.75 -1.85
C HIS A 441 -10.37 -12.01 -3.09
N LEU A 442 -9.49 -11.53 -3.99
CA LEU A 442 -9.92 -10.96 -5.27
C LEU A 442 -10.54 -12.00 -6.20
N LYS A 443 -10.05 -13.25 -6.18
CA LYS A 443 -10.67 -14.34 -6.94
C LYS A 443 -12.06 -14.66 -6.39
N ASP A 444 -12.24 -14.68 -5.08
CA ASP A 444 -13.53 -14.97 -4.44
C ASP A 444 -14.56 -13.88 -4.80
N ILE A 445 -14.16 -12.60 -4.76
CA ILE A 445 -14.98 -11.48 -5.27
C ILE A 445 -15.30 -11.64 -6.76
N ALA A 446 -14.30 -11.92 -7.60
CA ALA A 446 -14.51 -12.09 -9.04
C ALA A 446 -15.47 -13.25 -9.33
N GLY A 447 -15.39 -14.35 -8.58
CA GLY A 447 -16.31 -15.48 -8.66
C GLY A 447 -17.74 -15.10 -8.32
N THR A 448 -17.96 -14.36 -7.23
CA THR A 448 -19.30 -13.86 -6.85
C THR A 448 -19.90 -12.95 -7.92
N LEU A 449 -19.14 -11.95 -8.38
CA LEU A 449 -19.54 -11.05 -9.47
C LEU A 449 -19.78 -11.84 -10.78
N ALA A 450 -19.00 -12.89 -11.04
CA ALA A 450 -19.18 -13.70 -12.24
C ALA A 450 -20.50 -14.49 -12.24
N THR A 451 -21.06 -14.80 -11.07
CA THR A 451 -22.36 -15.49 -10.92
C THR A 451 -23.55 -14.55 -10.76
N GLU A 452 -23.35 -13.23 -10.73
CA GLU A 452 -24.43 -12.25 -10.54
C GLU A 452 -25.20 -12.02 -11.85
N GLU A 453 -26.53 -12.15 -11.81
CA GLU A 453 -27.41 -11.88 -12.96
C GLU A 453 -27.62 -10.36 -13.13
N ALA A 454 -27.77 -9.89 -14.37
CA ALA A 454 -27.88 -8.46 -14.65
C ALA A 454 -29.29 -8.07 -15.14
N ASP A 455 -30.14 -7.52 -14.25
CA ASP A 455 -31.55 -7.22 -14.53
C ASP A 455 -31.81 -6.06 -15.51
N ASP A 456 -30.88 -5.10 -15.56
CA ASP A 456 -31.02 -3.83 -16.29
C ASP A 456 -29.68 -3.30 -16.84
N PRO A 457 -29.70 -2.37 -17.83
CA PRO A 457 -28.49 -1.84 -18.45
C PRO A 457 -27.51 -1.09 -17.51
N ALA A 458 -28.02 -0.48 -16.44
CA ALA A 458 -27.18 0.15 -15.42
C ALA A 458 -26.54 -0.92 -14.52
N HIS A 459 -27.22 -2.05 -14.28
CA HIS A 459 -26.66 -3.18 -13.57
C HIS A 459 -25.51 -3.84 -14.35
N VAL A 460 -25.70 -4.09 -15.66
CA VAL A 460 -24.63 -4.55 -16.58
C VAL A 460 -23.40 -3.64 -16.51
N SER A 461 -23.62 -2.32 -16.60
CA SER A 461 -22.54 -1.32 -16.55
C SER A 461 -21.76 -1.35 -15.21
N LYS A 462 -22.45 -1.54 -14.08
CA LYS A 462 -21.83 -1.69 -12.76
C LYS A 462 -21.03 -2.99 -12.66
N LEU A 463 -21.62 -4.12 -13.07
CA LEU A 463 -21.00 -5.44 -12.95
C LEU A 463 -19.73 -5.55 -13.79
N ARG A 464 -19.79 -5.04 -15.03
CA ARG A 464 -18.63 -4.88 -15.92
C ARG A 464 -17.51 -4.07 -15.24
N SER A 465 -17.84 -2.88 -14.75
CA SER A 465 -16.87 -1.98 -14.10
C SER A 465 -16.26 -2.60 -12.83
N ALA A 466 -17.04 -3.33 -12.05
CA ALA A 466 -16.57 -4.07 -10.89
C ALA A 466 -15.56 -5.17 -11.26
N LEU A 467 -15.85 -5.98 -12.28
CA LEU A 467 -14.94 -7.02 -12.77
C LEU A 467 -13.66 -6.43 -13.39
N GLU A 468 -13.76 -5.37 -14.20
CA GLU A 468 -12.60 -4.64 -14.74
C GLU A 468 -11.69 -4.08 -13.62
N SER A 469 -12.29 -3.55 -12.55
CA SER A 469 -11.59 -3.03 -11.37
C SER A 469 -10.89 -4.14 -10.58
N VAL A 470 -11.56 -5.27 -10.36
CA VAL A 470 -10.98 -6.45 -9.68
C VAL A 470 -9.79 -7.01 -10.47
N ASP A 471 -9.90 -7.14 -11.80
CA ASP A 471 -8.80 -7.61 -12.64
C ASP A 471 -7.64 -6.59 -12.72
N HIS A 472 -7.93 -5.29 -12.80
CA HIS A 472 -6.91 -4.25 -12.67
C HIS A 472 -6.14 -4.37 -11.33
N LYS A 473 -6.86 -4.54 -10.21
CA LYS A 473 -6.25 -4.72 -8.88
C LYS A 473 -5.45 -6.02 -8.79
N ARG A 474 -5.94 -7.12 -9.38
CA ARG A 474 -5.22 -8.41 -9.51
C ARG A 474 -3.89 -8.22 -10.24
N ARG A 475 -3.89 -7.56 -11.39
CA ARG A 475 -2.67 -7.26 -12.18
C ARG A 475 -1.69 -6.38 -11.39
N LYS A 476 -2.18 -5.35 -10.68
CA LYS A 476 -1.33 -4.48 -9.85
C LYS A 476 -0.65 -5.26 -8.71
N ILE A 477 -1.40 -6.13 -8.00
CA ILE A 477 -0.83 -6.98 -6.93
C ILE A 477 0.18 -7.98 -7.49
N MET A 478 -0.13 -8.64 -8.60
CA MET A 478 0.80 -9.55 -9.27
C MET A 478 2.10 -8.86 -9.69
N GLN A 479 2.02 -7.60 -10.16
CA GLN A 479 3.21 -6.83 -10.50
C GLN A 479 4.00 -6.43 -9.26
N GLN A 480 3.35 -5.94 -8.20
CA GLN A 480 4.02 -5.61 -6.95
C GLN A 480 4.71 -6.85 -6.36
N MET A 481 4.06 -8.02 -6.35
CA MET A 481 4.66 -9.26 -5.87
C MET A 481 5.94 -9.65 -6.65
N ARG A 482 6.02 -9.37 -7.96
CA ARG A 482 7.25 -9.58 -8.74
C ARG A 482 8.34 -8.61 -8.29
N THR A 483 8.04 -7.32 -8.18
CA THR A 483 8.98 -6.29 -7.69
C THR A 483 9.51 -6.63 -6.30
N ASP A 484 8.61 -6.98 -5.38
CA ASP A 484 8.95 -7.39 -4.02
C ASP A 484 9.77 -8.68 -3.97
N THR A 485 9.45 -9.67 -4.80
CA THR A 485 10.25 -10.91 -4.88
C THR A 485 11.66 -10.60 -5.41
N ALA A 486 11.76 -9.74 -6.42
CA ALA A 486 13.04 -9.27 -6.95
C ALA A 486 13.83 -8.42 -5.93
N LEU A 487 13.18 -7.74 -4.99
CA LEU A 487 13.77 -6.95 -3.89
C LEU A 487 14.11 -7.77 -2.64
N LEU A 488 13.44 -8.91 -2.39
CA LEU A 488 13.65 -9.74 -1.20
C LEU A 488 14.47 -11.02 -1.48
N THR A 489 14.41 -11.58 -2.69
CA THR A 489 15.14 -12.80 -3.07
C THR A 489 16.18 -12.56 -4.16
N LYS A 490 17.34 -13.22 -4.06
CA LYS A 490 18.43 -13.19 -5.05
C LYS A 490 18.28 -14.28 -6.12
N GLU A 491 17.17 -15.03 -6.08
CA GLU A 491 16.91 -16.16 -6.96
C GLU A 491 16.34 -15.67 -8.31
N GLU A 492 17.23 -15.30 -9.24
CA GLU A 492 16.93 -15.09 -10.66
C GLU A 492 16.51 -16.42 -11.32
N GLY A 493 15.32 -16.91 -10.97
CA GLY A 493 14.86 -18.24 -11.41
C GLY A 493 13.53 -18.73 -10.84
N GLY A 494 12.82 -17.91 -10.06
CA GLY A 494 11.49 -18.29 -9.57
C GLY A 494 10.55 -18.64 -10.72
N SER A 495 10.02 -19.88 -10.71
CA SER A 495 9.05 -20.36 -11.70
C SER A 495 7.93 -19.33 -11.94
N PRO A 496 7.45 -19.14 -13.19
CA PRO A 496 6.40 -18.17 -13.47
C PRO A 496 5.25 -18.34 -12.49
N ILE A 497 4.93 -17.28 -11.75
CA ILE A 497 3.82 -17.29 -10.81
C ILE A 497 2.58 -17.65 -11.61
N ARG A 498 2.13 -18.89 -11.48
CA ARG A 498 1.04 -19.44 -12.26
C ARG A 498 -0.21 -18.63 -11.90
N ASN A 499 -0.70 -17.84 -12.86
CA ASN A 499 -1.96 -17.12 -12.68
C ASN A 499 -3.01 -18.11 -12.16
N PRO A 500 -3.80 -17.75 -11.12
CA PRO A 500 -5.01 -18.48 -10.83
C PRO A 500 -5.84 -18.55 -12.11
N LEU A 501 -6.36 -19.73 -12.44
CA LEU A 501 -7.30 -19.89 -13.54
C LEU A 501 -8.50 -18.96 -13.29
N THR A 502 -8.65 -17.95 -14.15
CA THR A 502 -9.76 -16.98 -14.18
C THR A 502 -10.59 -17.12 -15.45
N ALA A 503 -10.51 -18.25 -16.16
CA ALA A 503 -11.11 -18.40 -17.48
C ALA A 503 -12.65 -18.21 -17.49
N ALA A 504 -13.34 -18.47 -16.38
CA ALA A 504 -14.77 -18.23 -16.26
C ALA A 504 -15.08 -16.74 -16.01
N GLU A 505 -14.30 -16.10 -15.15
CA GLU A 505 -14.39 -14.68 -14.80
C GLU A 505 -14.01 -13.78 -15.99
N ASP A 506 -12.96 -14.16 -16.74
CA ASP A 506 -12.50 -13.52 -17.97
C ASP A 506 -13.55 -13.69 -19.10
N ALA A 507 -14.20 -14.87 -19.21
CA ALA A 507 -15.30 -15.11 -20.14
C ALA A 507 -16.57 -14.32 -19.76
N ARG A 508 -16.89 -14.19 -18.46
CA ARG A 508 -17.99 -13.33 -17.98
C ARG A 508 -17.75 -11.88 -18.35
N LEU A 509 -16.54 -11.37 -18.11
CA LEU A 509 -16.19 -10.01 -18.48
C LEU A 509 -16.34 -9.78 -20.00
N ALA A 510 -15.88 -10.72 -20.83
CA ALA A 510 -16.09 -10.66 -22.27
C ALA A 510 -17.58 -10.63 -22.67
N SER A 511 -18.42 -11.44 -22.02
CA SER A 511 -19.86 -11.46 -22.22
C SER A 511 -20.52 -10.12 -21.86
N LEU A 512 -20.16 -9.54 -20.70
CA LEU A 512 -20.68 -8.24 -20.27
C LEU A 512 -20.21 -7.08 -21.16
N ILE A 513 -19.02 -7.18 -21.77
CA ILE A 513 -18.55 -6.23 -22.79
C ILE A 513 -19.44 -6.31 -24.05
N SER A 514 -19.75 -7.51 -24.52
CA SER A 514 -20.65 -7.73 -25.66
C SER A 514 -22.09 -7.29 -25.36
N LEU A 515 -22.61 -7.60 -24.17
CA LEU A 515 -23.94 -7.18 -23.72
C LEU A 515 -24.07 -5.65 -23.66
N ASP A 516 -23.10 -4.95 -23.06
CA ASP A 516 -23.05 -3.48 -23.03
C ASP A 516 -23.05 -2.87 -24.45
N ASN A 517 -22.36 -3.50 -25.41
CA ASN A 517 -22.40 -3.08 -26.82
C ASN A 517 -23.76 -3.32 -27.49
N ILE A 518 -24.43 -4.43 -27.20
CA ILE A 518 -25.81 -4.70 -27.67
C ILE A 518 -26.76 -3.66 -27.08
N LEU A 519 -26.70 -3.41 -25.76
CA LEU A 519 -27.57 -2.46 -25.06
C LEU A 519 -27.38 -1.01 -25.55
N LYS A 520 -26.16 -0.62 -25.94
CA LYS A 520 -25.91 0.66 -26.61
C LYS A 520 -26.60 0.76 -27.97
N GLN A 521 -26.57 -0.30 -28.79
CA GLN A 521 -27.27 -0.34 -30.08
C GLN A 521 -28.80 -0.32 -29.88
N VAL A 522 -29.34 -1.08 -28.94
CA VAL A 522 -30.77 -1.06 -28.56
C VAL A 522 -31.20 0.35 -28.13
N LYS A 523 -30.40 1.02 -27.29
CA LYS A 523 -30.67 2.41 -26.86
C LYS A 523 -30.64 3.41 -28.02
N GLU A 524 -29.76 3.19 -29.00
CA GLU A 524 -29.68 4.00 -30.22
C GLU A 524 -30.92 3.78 -31.12
N VAL A 525 -31.42 2.54 -31.25
CA VAL A 525 -32.68 2.25 -31.95
C VAL A 525 -33.86 3.00 -31.30
N ILE A 526 -33.98 2.95 -29.96
CA ILE A 526 -35.01 3.69 -29.21
C ILE A 526 -34.87 5.22 -29.42
N ARG A 527 -33.64 5.73 -29.46
CA ARG A 527 -33.38 7.15 -29.74
C ARG A 527 -33.84 7.54 -31.16
N GLN A 528 -33.58 6.69 -32.15
CA GLN A 528 -33.98 6.91 -33.55
C GLN A 528 -35.49 6.72 -33.80
N SER A 529 -36.17 5.96 -32.95
CA SER A 529 -37.62 5.75 -33.02
C SER A 529 -38.39 6.88 -32.32
N SER A 530 -37.75 7.65 -31.43
CA SER A 530 -38.37 8.81 -30.76
C SER A 530 -38.47 10.07 -31.64
N THR A 531 -37.94 10.07 -32.86
CA THR A 531 -37.88 11.25 -33.75
C THR A 531 -39.05 11.30 -34.75
N GLY A 532 -40.24 11.69 -34.29
CA GLY A 532 -41.40 11.98 -35.15
C GLY A 532 -42.02 10.77 -35.87
N PRO A 533 -42.98 11.00 -36.79
CA PRO A 533 -43.53 9.96 -37.66
C PRO A 533 -42.43 9.30 -38.50
N MET A 534 -42.48 7.98 -38.64
CA MET A 534 -41.36 7.21 -39.22
C MET A 534 -41.76 6.56 -40.54
N ARG A 535 -41.00 6.85 -41.60
CA ARG A 535 -41.12 6.20 -42.92
C ARG A 535 -40.99 4.68 -42.79
N LYS A 536 -41.81 3.94 -43.54
CA LYS A 536 -41.83 2.46 -43.49
C LYS A 536 -40.48 1.82 -43.77
N SER A 537 -39.69 2.38 -44.69
CA SER A 537 -38.33 1.92 -44.98
C SER A 537 -37.39 2.02 -43.77
N LYS A 538 -37.42 3.14 -43.03
CA LYS A 538 -36.63 3.31 -41.79
C LYS A 538 -37.13 2.39 -40.68
N ARG A 539 -38.45 2.25 -40.51
CA ARG A 539 -39.06 1.31 -39.56
C ARG A 539 -38.60 -0.13 -39.83
N LYS A 540 -38.62 -0.57 -41.10
CA LYS A 540 -38.15 -1.90 -41.50
C LYS A 540 -36.66 -2.10 -41.18
N ALA A 541 -35.80 -1.13 -41.52
CA ALA A 541 -34.37 -1.21 -41.22
C ALA A 541 -34.06 -1.28 -39.71
N LEU A 542 -34.83 -0.60 -38.86
CA LEU A 542 -34.67 -0.70 -37.40
C LEU A 542 -35.13 -2.06 -36.85
N LEU A 543 -36.14 -2.70 -37.44
CA LEU A 543 -36.55 -4.05 -37.06
C LEU A 543 -35.51 -5.09 -37.51
N GLU A 544 -34.96 -4.94 -38.72
CA GLU A 544 -33.88 -5.79 -39.25
C GLU A 544 -32.62 -5.71 -38.38
N LEU A 545 -32.24 -4.51 -37.90
CA LEU A 545 -31.16 -4.34 -36.92
C LEU A 545 -31.45 -5.00 -35.56
N LEU A 546 -32.71 -5.01 -35.10
CA LEU A 546 -33.09 -5.72 -33.87
C LEU A 546 -33.09 -7.25 -34.05
N ASP A 547 -33.38 -7.75 -35.26
CA ASP A 547 -33.21 -9.16 -35.61
C ASP A 547 -31.73 -9.54 -35.67
N ASP A 548 -30.87 -8.73 -36.28
CA ASP A 548 -29.41 -8.92 -36.27
C ASP A 548 -28.86 -8.99 -34.84
N LEU A 549 -29.32 -8.14 -33.92
CA LEU A 549 -28.94 -8.19 -32.50
C LEU A 549 -29.38 -9.49 -31.81
N LEU A 550 -30.53 -10.08 -32.21
CA LEU A 550 -30.92 -11.41 -31.71
C LEU A 550 -30.00 -12.51 -32.25
N THR A 551 -29.54 -12.42 -33.51
CA THR A 551 -28.55 -13.37 -34.04
C THR A 551 -27.20 -13.31 -33.34
N GLN A 552 -26.88 -12.19 -32.68
CA GLN A 552 -25.65 -12.02 -31.88
C GLN A 552 -25.73 -12.62 -30.47
N MET A 553 -26.92 -13.01 -29.97
CA MET A 553 -27.07 -13.57 -28.62
C MET A 553 -26.15 -14.76 -28.28
N PRO A 554 -25.83 -15.70 -29.19
CA PRO A 554 -24.91 -16.81 -28.91
C PRO A 554 -23.45 -16.40 -28.61
N SER A 555 -23.10 -15.12 -28.76
CA SER A 555 -21.82 -14.56 -28.32
C SER A 555 -21.78 -14.22 -26.82
N LEU A 556 -22.94 -14.22 -26.16
CA LEU A 556 -23.12 -14.00 -24.73
C LEU A 556 -23.18 -15.34 -23.99
N LEU A 557 -22.77 -15.34 -22.72
CA LEU A 557 -23.07 -16.43 -21.79
C LEU A 557 -24.56 -16.49 -21.48
N ASP A 558 -25.08 -17.68 -21.22
CA ASP A 558 -26.51 -17.96 -20.98
C ASP A 558 -27.15 -17.04 -19.91
N ILE A 559 -26.37 -16.68 -18.87
CA ILE A 559 -26.74 -15.75 -17.79
C ILE A 559 -27.05 -14.31 -18.26
N ASP A 560 -26.55 -13.89 -19.43
CA ASP A 560 -26.82 -12.57 -20.02
C ASP A 560 -27.99 -12.57 -21.03
N HIS A 561 -28.41 -13.74 -21.51
CA HIS A 561 -29.46 -13.85 -22.54
C HIS A 561 -30.79 -13.21 -22.09
N PRO A 562 -31.29 -13.39 -20.84
CA PRO A 562 -32.54 -12.78 -20.40
C PRO A 562 -32.51 -11.25 -20.46
N CYS A 563 -31.36 -10.64 -20.11
CA CYS A 563 -31.18 -9.18 -20.13
C CYS A 563 -31.20 -8.64 -21.57
N ALA A 564 -30.40 -9.24 -22.45
CA ALA A 564 -30.36 -8.89 -23.87
C ALA A 564 -31.74 -9.02 -24.52
N GLN A 565 -32.37 -10.19 -24.37
CA GLN A 565 -33.65 -10.50 -24.98
C GLN A 565 -34.76 -9.55 -24.51
N LYS A 566 -34.84 -9.27 -23.19
CA LYS A 566 -35.81 -8.32 -22.62
C LYS A 566 -35.66 -6.93 -23.25
N GLN A 567 -34.44 -6.40 -23.30
CA GLN A 567 -34.17 -5.05 -23.82
C GLN A 567 -34.42 -4.96 -25.35
N ILE A 568 -34.06 -5.99 -26.12
CA ILE A 568 -34.35 -6.05 -27.56
C ILE A 568 -35.87 -6.13 -27.81
N MET A 569 -36.62 -6.94 -27.05
CA MET A 569 -38.08 -7.04 -27.18
C MET A 569 -38.80 -5.74 -26.77
N GLU A 570 -38.32 -5.06 -25.72
CA GLU A 570 -38.83 -3.74 -25.31
C GLU A 570 -38.63 -2.71 -26.44
N ALA A 571 -37.45 -2.66 -27.07
CA ALA A 571 -37.19 -1.78 -28.21
C ALA A 571 -38.02 -2.14 -29.45
N ARG A 572 -38.18 -3.43 -29.78
CA ARG A 572 -39.06 -3.89 -30.86
C ARG A 572 -40.48 -3.38 -30.67
N LYS A 573 -41.04 -3.54 -29.46
CA LYS A 573 -42.39 -3.07 -29.12
C LYS A 573 -42.52 -1.55 -29.29
N VAL A 574 -41.49 -0.78 -28.94
CA VAL A 574 -41.46 0.68 -29.18
C VAL A 574 -41.49 0.99 -30.68
N VAL A 575 -40.62 0.36 -31.49
CA VAL A 575 -40.58 0.57 -32.95
C VAL A 575 -41.90 0.17 -33.63
N GLU A 576 -42.51 -0.94 -33.20
CA GLU A 576 -43.80 -1.43 -33.72
C GLU A 576 -45.00 -0.54 -33.33
N SER A 577 -44.93 0.13 -32.17
CA SER A 577 -46.02 0.99 -31.67
C SER A 577 -46.17 2.35 -32.38
N LEU A 578 -45.20 2.74 -33.20
CA LEU A 578 -45.19 4.04 -33.88
C LEU A 578 -46.14 4.06 -35.08
N GLN A 579 -46.65 5.25 -35.41
CA GLN A 579 -47.55 5.46 -36.53
C GLN A 579 -46.76 5.52 -37.84
N GLU A 580 -47.21 4.78 -38.87
CA GLU A 580 -46.59 4.78 -40.20
C GLU A 580 -47.12 5.95 -41.04
N ASP A 581 -46.22 6.67 -41.70
CA ASP A 581 -46.56 7.64 -42.75
C ASP A 581 -46.91 6.87 -44.05
N PRO A 582 -47.99 7.23 -44.79
CA PRO A 582 -48.30 6.61 -46.07
C PRO A 582 -47.25 6.98 -47.14
N ASP A 583 -46.86 5.99 -47.95
CA ASP A 583 -45.94 6.21 -49.07
C ASP A 583 -46.69 6.88 -50.24
N ASP A 584 -46.58 8.20 -50.36
CA ASP A 584 -46.90 8.91 -51.61
C ASP A 584 -45.70 8.89 -52.56
N PRO A 585 -45.90 8.67 -53.88
CA PRO A 585 -44.81 8.65 -54.84
C PRO A 585 -44.29 10.07 -55.08
N ALA A 586 -43.07 10.35 -54.61
CA ALA A 586 -42.46 11.66 -54.76
C ALA A 586 -42.30 12.09 -56.24
N PRO A 587 -42.68 13.33 -56.61
CA PRO A 587 -42.21 13.93 -57.84
C PRO A 587 -40.71 14.18 -57.75
N GLN A 588 -39.97 13.82 -58.80
CA GLN A 588 -38.56 14.18 -58.93
C GLN A 588 -38.43 15.71 -59.05
N SER A 589 -37.90 16.37 -58.02
CA SER A 589 -37.40 17.74 -58.12
C SER A 589 -35.89 17.75 -57.88
N ASN A 590 -35.15 18.16 -58.92
CA ASN A 590 -33.72 18.48 -58.80
C ASN A 590 -33.58 19.77 -57.99
N ALA A 591 -33.48 19.66 -56.67
CA ALA A 591 -33.00 20.72 -55.79
C ALA A 591 -31.63 20.32 -55.23
N LEU A 592 -30.60 21.14 -55.47
CA LEU A 592 -29.30 20.95 -54.83
C LEU A 592 -29.47 20.96 -53.32
N GLY A 593 -28.80 20.04 -52.63
CA GLY A 593 -29.15 19.66 -51.26
C GLY A 593 -28.99 20.78 -50.21
N GLU A 594 -30.11 21.36 -49.81
CA GLU A 594 -30.30 21.89 -48.45
C GLU A 594 -30.73 20.74 -47.53
N GLY A 595 -29.77 19.90 -47.13
CA GLY A 595 -30.00 18.92 -46.07
C GLY A 595 -30.22 19.64 -44.74
N GLU A 596 -31.32 19.33 -44.05
CA GLU A 596 -31.70 19.97 -42.79
C GLU A 596 -30.60 19.82 -41.72
N VAL A 597 -29.98 20.93 -41.32
CA VAL A 597 -28.92 20.97 -40.30
C VAL A 597 -29.56 21.19 -38.92
N SER A 598 -29.68 20.13 -38.14
CA SER A 598 -30.40 20.15 -36.85
C SER A 598 -29.74 21.00 -35.76
N GLN A 599 -28.45 21.31 -35.87
CA GLN A 599 -27.73 22.15 -34.91
C GLN A 599 -26.60 22.94 -35.59
N TRP A 600 -26.56 24.24 -35.32
CA TRP A 600 -25.49 25.15 -35.76
C TRP A 600 -24.62 25.56 -34.57
N ASN A 601 -23.30 25.45 -34.73
CA ASN A 601 -22.30 25.95 -33.79
C ASN A 601 -21.61 27.17 -34.40
N VAL A 602 -21.47 28.25 -33.64
CA VAL A 602 -20.96 29.54 -34.13
C VAL A 602 -19.48 29.68 -33.77
N LEU A 603 -18.62 29.95 -34.75
CA LEU A 603 -17.22 30.30 -34.54
C LEU A 603 -16.94 31.69 -35.11
N GLN A 604 -16.28 32.53 -34.32
CA GLN A 604 -15.77 33.83 -34.76
C GLN A 604 -14.26 33.72 -35.02
N PHE A 605 -13.81 34.23 -36.16
CA PHE A 605 -12.40 34.26 -36.54
C PHE A 605 -11.88 35.71 -36.58
N ASN A 606 -10.73 35.93 -35.94
CA ASN A 606 -10.05 37.22 -35.90
C ASN A 606 -8.76 37.12 -36.73
N THR A 607 -8.70 37.81 -37.86
CA THR A 607 -7.58 37.82 -38.82
C THR A 607 -6.57 38.96 -38.59
N GLY A 608 -6.73 39.75 -37.53
CA GLY A 608 -5.79 40.78 -37.09
C GLY A 608 -5.80 42.10 -37.89
N THR A 609 -6.22 42.09 -39.15
CA THR A 609 -6.24 43.28 -40.03
C THR A 609 -7.60 43.60 -40.67
N THR A 610 -8.63 42.74 -40.47
CA THR A 610 -10.01 42.99 -40.92
C THR A 610 -10.98 42.84 -39.76
N ALA A 611 -12.23 43.32 -39.95
CA ALA A 611 -13.32 43.02 -39.03
C ALA A 611 -13.47 41.49 -38.84
N PRO A 612 -13.85 41.03 -37.64
CA PRO A 612 -14.03 39.62 -37.37
C PRO A 612 -15.23 39.07 -38.12
N PHE A 613 -15.10 37.87 -38.69
CA PHE A 613 -16.17 37.20 -39.43
C PHE A 613 -16.59 35.91 -38.75
N ILE A 614 -17.83 35.50 -39.01
CA ILE A 614 -18.49 34.38 -38.36
C ILE A 614 -18.65 33.23 -39.36
N ILE A 615 -18.25 32.03 -38.94
CA ILE A 615 -18.57 30.77 -39.62
C ILE A 615 -19.45 29.95 -38.67
N LYS A 616 -20.68 29.68 -39.09
CA LYS A 616 -21.55 28.71 -38.43
C LYS A 616 -21.28 27.34 -39.05
N CYS A 617 -21.14 26.29 -38.25
CA CYS A 617 -20.94 24.92 -38.75
C CYS A 617 -21.90 23.92 -38.10
N GLY A 618 -22.33 22.93 -38.89
CA GLY A 618 -23.19 21.83 -38.48
C GLY A 618 -22.92 20.59 -39.32
N ALA A 619 -23.79 19.59 -39.23
CA ALA A 619 -23.77 18.41 -40.10
C ALA A 619 -25.10 18.28 -40.84
N ASN A 620 -25.07 17.80 -42.08
CA ASN A 620 -26.27 17.32 -42.77
C ASN A 620 -26.63 15.89 -42.31
N SER A 621 -27.77 15.39 -42.78
CA SER A 621 -28.23 14.01 -42.56
C SER A 621 -27.30 12.93 -43.12
N SER A 622 -26.34 13.29 -43.99
CA SER A 622 -25.33 12.39 -44.56
C SER A 622 -24.00 12.35 -43.76
N GLY A 623 -23.90 13.08 -42.64
CA GLY A 623 -22.68 13.12 -41.83
C GLY A 623 -21.54 13.92 -42.46
N GLU A 624 -21.86 14.91 -43.30
CA GLU A 624 -20.91 15.82 -43.91
C GLU A 624 -20.89 17.17 -43.17
N LEU A 625 -19.70 17.80 -43.11
CA LEU A 625 -19.56 19.14 -42.53
C LEU A 625 -20.24 20.17 -43.42
N VAL A 626 -21.22 20.89 -42.87
CA VAL A 626 -21.89 22.01 -43.53
C VAL A 626 -21.54 23.30 -42.82
N ILE A 627 -21.29 24.36 -43.59
CA ILE A 627 -21.04 25.71 -43.08
C ILE A 627 -22.06 26.71 -43.61
N LYS A 628 -22.28 27.76 -42.82
CA LYS A 628 -23.01 28.96 -43.19
C LYS A 628 -22.22 30.20 -42.78
N ALA A 629 -21.88 31.04 -43.75
CA ALA A 629 -21.11 32.27 -43.56
C ALA A 629 -21.45 33.27 -44.66
N ASP A 630 -21.12 34.54 -44.48
CA ASP A 630 -21.26 35.56 -45.53
C ASP A 630 -20.42 35.19 -46.76
N LEU A 631 -20.99 35.36 -47.96
CA LEU A 631 -20.30 35.04 -49.21
C LEU A 631 -19.00 35.84 -49.39
N ARG A 632 -18.98 37.09 -48.88
CA ARG A 632 -17.83 38.00 -48.88
C ARG A 632 -17.62 38.60 -47.50
N VAL A 633 -16.38 38.59 -47.01
CA VAL A 633 -15.98 39.14 -45.71
C VAL A 633 -15.89 40.66 -45.74
N GLN A 634 -15.53 41.24 -46.88
CA GLN A 634 -15.40 42.69 -47.05
C GLN A 634 -16.74 43.39 -47.32
N GLU A 635 -17.75 42.64 -47.78
CA GLU A 635 -19.09 43.15 -48.13
C GLU A 635 -20.21 42.21 -47.60
N PRO A 636 -20.47 42.15 -46.28
CA PRO A 636 -21.46 41.22 -45.69
C PRO A 636 -22.92 41.51 -46.07
N LYS A 637 -23.18 42.49 -46.95
CA LYS A 637 -24.51 42.78 -47.52
C LYS A 637 -24.98 41.71 -48.53
N GLY A 638 -24.11 40.78 -48.92
CA GLY A 638 -24.41 39.72 -49.91
C GLY A 638 -25.20 38.51 -49.39
N GLY A 639 -25.45 38.42 -48.09
CA GLY A 639 -26.20 37.32 -47.46
C GLY A 639 -25.36 36.09 -47.09
N GLU A 640 -25.81 35.37 -46.06
CA GLU A 640 -25.19 34.12 -45.61
C GLU A 640 -25.47 32.98 -46.60
N VAL A 641 -24.42 32.36 -47.15
CA VAL A 641 -24.53 31.18 -48.01
C VAL A 641 -24.25 29.89 -47.24
N ILE A 642 -25.01 28.84 -47.55
CA ILE A 642 -24.81 27.49 -47.00
C ILE A 642 -24.00 26.66 -48.01
N ARG A 643 -22.97 25.95 -47.54
CA ARG A 643 -22.12 25.06 -48.35
C ARG A 643 -21.71 23.80 -47.59
N VAL A 644 -21.68 22.66 -48.27
CA VAL A 644 -20.99 21.45 -47.79
C VAL A 644 -19.49 21.68 -47.95
N VAL A 645 -18.70 21.33 -46.94
CA VAL A 645 -17.24 21.50 -46.92
C VAL A 645 -16.58 20.19 -47.37
N PRO A 646 -15.80 20.18 -48.48
CA PRO A 646 -15.11 18.98 -48.94
C PRO A 646 -14.17 18.38 -47.88
N ARG A 647 -14.14 17.05 -47.76
CA ARG A 647 -13.17 16.36 -46.91
C ARG A 647 -11.72 16.66 -47.39
N PRO A 648 -10.73 16.83 -46.49
CA PRO A 648 -9.37 17.21 -46.91
C PRO A 648 -8.68 16.25 -47.88
N THR A 649 -9.09 14.98 -47.92
CA THR A 649 -8.62 13.97 -48.88
C THR A 649 -8.88 14.36 -50.34
N VAL A 650 -9.91 15.16 -50.62
CA VAL A 650 -10.22 15.66 -51.98
C VAL A 650 -9.09 16.55 -52.53
N LEU A 651 -8.27 17.16 -51.66
CA LEU A 651 -7.18 18.04 -52.08
C LEU A 651 -5.83 17.32 -52.26
N ALA A 652 -5.74 16.01 -51.95
CA ALA A 652 -4.47 15.29 -51.84
C ALA A 652 -3.61 15.40 -53.11
N ASP A 653 -4.21 15.11 -54.27
CA ASP A 653 -3.54 15.03 -55.57
C ASP A 653 -3.72 16.29 -56.43
N LEU A 654 -4.37 17.33 -55.90
CA LEU A 654 -4.64 18.57 -56.64
C LEU A 654 -3.43 19.53 -56.63
N SER A 655 -3.23 20.22 -57.76
CA SER A 655 -2.31 21.34 -57.90
C SER A 655 -2.83 22.61 -57.21
N PHE A 656 -1.95 23.62 -57.04
CA PHE A 656 -2.31 24.85 -56.33
C PHE A 656 -3.47 25.62 -56.97
N GLU A 657 -3.57 25.64 -58.31
CA GLU A 657 -4.65 26.34 -59.01
C GLU A 657 -5.98 25.55 -58.96
N GLU A 658 -5.93 24.21 -59.00
CA GLU A 658 -7.11 23.37 -58.81
C GLU A 658 -7.68 23.49 -57.39
N ILE A 659 -6.80 23.59 -56.37
CA ILE A 659 -7.23 23.85 -54.98
C ILE A 659 -7.94 25.21 -54.85
N LYS A 660 -7.51 26.25 -55.58
CA LYS A 660 -8.24 27.53 -55.63
C LYS A 660 -9.63 27.36 -56.25
N GLY A 661 -9.74 26.63 -57.36
CA GLY A 661 -11.04 26.35 -58.00
C GLY A 661 -12.03 25.62 -57.09
N VAL A 662 -11.56 24.73 -56.21
CA VAL A 662 -12.39 24.13 -55.14
C VAL A 662 -12.82 25.18 -54.11
N PHE A 663 -11.95 26.11 -53.76
CA PHE A 663 -12.21 27.16 -52.75
C PHE A 663 -13.07 28.31 -53.26
N GLU A 664 -13.17 28.56 -54.57
CA GLU A 664 -14.10 29.51 -55.17
C GLU A 664 -15.58 29.14 -54.92
N GLN A 665 -15.87 27.87 -54.64
CA GLN A 665 -17.21 27.38 -54.32
C GLN A 665 -17.60 27.57 -52.84
N LEU A 666 -16.62 27.90 -51.99
CA LEU A 666 -16.76 28.10 -50.55
C LEU A 666 -16.87 29.61 -50.21
N PRO A 667 -17.40 29.98 -49.03
CA PRO A 667 -17.43 31.37 -48.59
C PRO A 667 -16.01 31.93 -48.45
N GLU A 668 -15.80 33.21 -48.82
CA GLU A 668 -14.47 33.87 -48.80
C GLU A 668 -13.73 33.68 -47.47
N ALA A 669 -14.47 33.69 -46.36
CA ALA A 669 -14.02 33.39 -45.00
C ALA A 669 -13.18 32.10 -44.87
N VAL A 670 -13.57 31.02 -45.55
CA VAL A 670 -12.86 29.73 -45.52
C VAL A 670 -11.57 29.81 -46.31
N SER A 671 -11.64 30.40 -47.50
CA SER A 671 -10.52 30.58 -48.42
C SER A 671 -9.43 31.45 -47.80
N LEU A 672 -9.79 32.54 -47.10
CA LEU A 672 -8.86 33.39 -46.34
C LEU A 672 -8.13 32.64 -45.21
N LEU A 673 -8.80 31.71 -44.52
CA LEU A 673 -8.21 30.92 -43.43
C LEU A 673 -7.35 29.75 -43.96
N ALA A 674 -7.72 29.19 -45.11
CA ALA A 674 -7.10 27.98 -45.66
C ALA A 674 -5.95 28.25 -46.64
N LEU A 675 -6.00 29.32 -47.45
CA LEU A 675 -4.99 29.56 -48.47
C LEU A 675 -3.60 29.88 -47.88
N ALA A 676 -2.56 29.35 -48.51
CA ALA A 676 -1.16 29.61 -48.23
C ALA A 676 -0.40 29.96 -49.53
N ARG A 677 0.92 30.16 -49.43
CA ARG A 677 1.81 30.42 -50.58
C ARG A 677 2.14 29.18 -51.42
N THR A 678 1.77 27.98 -50.97
CA THR A 678 2.07 26.69 -51.61
C THR A 678 0.88 25.74 -51.49
N ALA A 679 0.79 24.74 -52.38
CA ALA A 679 -0.26 23.72 -52.32
C ALA A 679 -0.23 22.96 -50.97
N ASP A 680 0.93 22.47 -50.55
CA ASP A 680 1.10 21.72 -49.31
C ASP A 680 0.70 22.55 -48.08
N GLY A 681 1.11 23.82 -48.04
CA GLY A 681 0.73 24.76 -46.97
C GLY A 681 -0.78 25.00 -46.93
N THR A 682 -1.44 25.06 -48.09
CA THR A 682 -2.90 25.19 -48.19
C THR A 682 -3.59 23.91 -47.71
N ARG A 683 -3.13 22.72 -48.13
CA ARG A 683 -3.68 21.43 -47.66
C ARG A 683 -3.54 21.28 -46.14
N ALA A 684 -2.41 21.67 -45.55
CA ALA A 684 -2.18 21.62 -44.11
C ALA A 684 -3.12 22.58 -43.34
N ARG A 685 -3.22 23.84 -43.78
CA ARG A 685 -4.15 24.83 -43.20
C ARG A 685 -5.61 24.39 -43.32
N TYR A 686 -6.03 23.94 -44.50
CA TYR A 686 -7.37 23.43 -44.74
C TYR A 686 -7.69 22.22 -43.85
N SER A 687 -6.78 21.26 -43.75
CA SER A 687 -6.94 20.08 -42.89
C SER A 687 -7.06 20.43 -41.40
N ARG A 688 -6.42 21.53 -40.95
CA ARG A 688 -6.54 22.05 -39.59
C ARG A 688 -7.85 22.81 -39.37
N LEU A 689 -8.28 23.61 -40.35
CA LEU A 689 -9.54 24.34 -40.33
C LEU A 689 -10.73 23.38 -40.33
N TYR A 690 -10.73 22.39 -41.23
CA TYR A 690 -11.75 21.33 -41.31
C TYR A 690 -11.90 20.61 -39.97
N ARG A 691 -10.79 20.15 -39.35
CA ARG A 691 -10.80 19.51 -38.03
C ARG A 691 -11.36 20.44 -36.95
N THR A 692 -10.98 21.72 -36.98
CA THR A 692 -11.44 22.71 -36.00
C THR A 692 -12.96 22.91 -36.08
N LEU A 693 -13.52 23.08 -37.28
CA LEU A 693 -14.96 23.19 -37.51
C LEU A 693 -15.69 21.88 -37.14
N ALA A 694 -15.22 20.73 -37.67
CA ALA A 694 -15.84 19.43 -37.42
C ALA A 694 -15.83 19.04 -35.93
N SER A 695 -14.76 19.36 -35.18
CA SER A 695 -14.67 19.08 -33.73
C SER A 695 -15.73 19.80 -32.88
N LYS A 696 -16.34 20.87 -33.40
CA LYS A 696 -17.43 21.59 -32.74
C LYS A 696 -18.81 20.99 -33.06
N VAL A 697 -18.91 20.09 -34.04
CA VAL A 697 -20.16 19.46 -34.45
C VAL A 697 -20.25 18.08 -33.82
N THR A 698 -21.14 17.90 -32.84
CA THR A 698 -21.27 16.65 -32.07
C THR A 698 -21.46 15.41 -32.94
N ALA A 699 -22.21 15.54 -34.05
CA ALA A 699 -22.46 14.45 -34.99
C ALA A 699 -21.23 13.99 -35.79
N LEU A 700 -20.13 14.76 -35.82
CA LEU A 700 -18.92 14.45 -36.58
C LEU A 700 -17.76 13.95 -35.72
N LYS A 701 -17.98 13.73 -34.41
CA LYS A 701 -16.92 13.32 -33.46
C LYS A 701 -16.21 12.02 -33.86
N GLU A 702 -16.95 11.03 -34.36
CA GLU A 702 -16.37 9.74 -34.78
C GLU A 702 -15.53 9.91 -36.04
N THR A 703 -16.00 10.67 -37.03
CA THR A 703 -15.23 11.01 -38.24
C THR A 703 -13.95 11.78 -37.92
N VAL A 704 -13.99 12.70 -36.93
CA VAL A 704 -12.77 13.38 -36.45
C VAL A 704 -11.81 12.39 -35.79
N ALA A 705 -12.29 11.47 -34.94
CA ALA A 705 -11.48 10.44 -34.31
C ALA A 705 -10.91 9.41 -35.31
N GLU A 706 -11.58 9.14 -36.43
CA GLU A 706 -11.03 8.38 -37.56
C GLU A 706 -9.90 9.14 -38.26
N MET A 707 -10.08 10.44 -38.54
CA MET A 707 -9.04 11.28 -39.13
C MET A 707 -7.79 11.41 -38.24
N GLU A 708 -7.96 11.41 -36.90
CA GLU A 708 -6.86 11.40 -35.93
C GLU A 708 -6.14 10.05 -35.87
N ARG A 709 -6.86 8.93 -35.98
CA ARG A 709 -6.27 7.58 -36.04
C ARG A 709 -5.61 7.26 -37.38
N GLY A 710 -6.09 7.83 -38.48
CA GLY A 710 -5.66 7.49 -39.84
C GLY A 710 -4.24 7.94 -40.22
N GLY A 711 -3.68 8.96 -39.57
CA GLY A 711 -2.26 9.35 -39.74
C GLY A 711 -1.84 9.89 -41.12
N VAL A 712 -2.74 9.98 -42.10
CA VAL A 712 -2.45 10.30 -43.52
C VAL A 712 -1.96 11.74 -43.74
N PHE A 713 -2.24 12.66 -42.81
CA PHE A 713 -1.72 14.03 -42.85
C PHE A 713 -0.92 14.37 -41.58
N LYS A 714 0.19 13.66 -41.39
CA LYS A 714 1.30 14.19 -40.58
C LYS A 714 1.78 15.49 -41.21
N ASP A 715 2.00 16.51 -40.37
CA ASP A 715 2.74 17.70 -40.78
C ASP A 715 4.13 17.28 -41.30
N VAL A 716 4.35 17.43 -42.60
CA VAL A 716 5.70 17.44 -43.18
C VAL A 716 6.33 18.74 -42.70
N ARG A 717 7.48 18.63 -42.02
CA ARG A 717 8.22 19.76 -41.44
C ARG A 717 8.74 20.72 -42.49
#